data_AF-A0A8S1QNS7-F1
#
_entry.id   AF-A0A8S1QNS7-F1
#
_cell.length_a   1.000
_cell.length_b   1.000
_cell.length_c   1.000
_cell.angle_alpha   90.00
_cell.angle_beta   90.00
_cell.angle_gamma   90.00
#
_symmetry.space_group_name_H-M   'P 1'
#
loop_
_entity.id
_entity.type
_entity.pdbx_description
1 polymer ?
#
loop_
_entity_poly.entity_id
_entity_poly.type
_entity_poly.pdbx_seq_one_letter_code
_entity_poly.pdbx_strand_id
1 'polypeptide(L)'
;MNFCQNHTTCPLAFICTQPHNCHRKLCSICLEKHGFDEKYQININDFSKFINEKLNKVKPNYNQQQQQIKNAFSQIFNKFQKLILEMKEDCKNILENCFNLINKEDQICLNLQTSNIADLSNSDLNEIVNILEGDGLEKWQKFTSSLMIKLNQAIKNLEDQIEYLKMNHQKHNQQFISQTKLQEKQFSAIFKRFEGLQKHKGFFWNNGRYIGIEFEVGFNKNKEVKYIKDGQIIRIDQFIEITKPPIMMNNYEQINYLQWIGQYGQNNQKIGKWIITWNGEILFDLGGQYSNDGIKEGQWKEIILNYWSKAQAYESGEYVNDKRFGIWKYIYQEKEIIIGVYDQNGIKKGKWIEFSEGFSNFSKVAYHGEYNLKGQKKGKWDTMYSQQREKQYINIGGGSYNEQEESSIKFGKWIELSNGFRDASQVTYNGYYNNKGNKIGGWIIVYKGQQIGGGSYDEQEGISMKIGRWIEDWEGFWEQSQVTFEGEYNLNGNKVGKWDIIYKKDQESKQIGGGSFDEQEGTSKKIGIWREVCWGFQDMSQLLFYGEYNANGNKVGKWEMQMKECKIGGGSYEEQEGVSRKIGYWRECIDGFSDDAYVTYNGEYNKKGIKVGKWEILHQGLPIGGGLYYEIEGIQKKIGQWIEECSGFCGRNQTTYSGEYNMIGQKVGRWDVLFRRSKIGGGLYNFQEGDSKKVGQWIEDLESFNDSKQVTFEGEYNINGHKIGRWNFVYRGNKIGGGSYEEQQGAFRKIGQWTELSDGFKDTLQVTYTGEYNLISKKIGRWDTFYKEDKDYKQIGGGTYEVCDGLSRKIGQWIELSDMFQSASQITYKGEYNQNCNKVDRWDILFKGIQIGGGSYNEQNGVSEKVGSWIDISEGFWNGSQITYVGEYNMNGNKIGRWDTWFQKNFGSKKNEQIGGGSYDEQNGHSVKVGKWVELQNGFDKNDQITFTGEYNGQGKKIGIWIQMDLKENKKVKQMNYDH
;
A
#
# COMPACT_ATOMS: atom_id res chain seq x y z
N MET A 1 -13.78 -52.92 -16.38
CA MET A 1 -13.53 -51.92 -17.45
C MET A 1 -14.80 -51.13 -17.64
N ASN A 2 -14.71 -49.80 -17.71
CA ASN A 2 -15.89 -48.97 -17.95
C ASN A 2 -16.14 -48.90 -19.46
N PHE A 3 -17.29 -49.38 -19.90
CA PHE A 3 -17.71 -49.33 -21.30
C PHE A 3 -18.43 -48.02 -21.61
N CYS A 4 -18.37 -47.59 -22.86
CA CYS A 4 -19.08 -46.40 -23.32
C CYS A 4 -20.60 -46.61 -23.20
N GLN A 5 -21.32 -45.63 -22.65
CA GLN A 5 -22.78 -45.71 -22.50
C GLN A 5 -23.50 -45.81 -23.86
N ASN A 6 -22.93 -45.20 -24.90
CA ASN A 6 -23.50 -45.21 -26.25
C ASN A 6 -22.99 -46.40 -27.10
N HIS A 7 -21.90 -47.04 -26.69
CA HIS A 7 -21.30 -48.18 -27.38
C HIS A 7 -20.86 -49.21 -26.33
N THR A 8 -21.82 -49.99 -25.83
CA THR A 8 -21.67 -50.85 -24.66
C THR A 8 -20.61 -51.94 -24.79
N THR A 9 -20.19 -52.27 -26.02
CA THR A 9 -19.10 -53.22 -26.31
C THR A 9 -17.72 -52.56 -26.39
N CYS A 10 -17.64 -51.22 -26.40
CA CYS A 10 -16.39 -50.49 -26.60
C CYS A 10 -15.85 -49.93 -25.27
N PRO A 11 -14.62 -50.27 -24.87
CA PRO A 11 -14.00 -49.71 -23.68
C PRO A 11 -13.71 -48.21 -23.89
N LEU A 12 -13.86 -47.44 -22.82
CA LEU A 12 -13.42 -46.03 -22.79
C LEU A 12 -11.89 -45.98 -22.83
N ALA A 13 -11.33 -45.22 -23.77
CA ALA A 13 -9.88 -45.17 -24.00
C ALA A 13 -9.31 -43.75 -23.89
N PHE A 14 -10.12 -42.70 -24.07
CA PHE A 14 -9.65 -41.31 -24.14
C PHE A 14 -10.48 -40.35 -23.29
N ILE A 15 -9.86 -39.24 -22.89
CA ILE A 15 -10.48 -38.10 -22.21
C ILE A 15 -10.31 -36.85 -23.08
N CYS A 16 -11.42 -36.15 -23.35
CA CYS A 16 -11.40 -34.82 -23.93
C CYS A 16 -11.13 -33.76 -22.85
N THR A 17 -10.06 -32.99 -23.06
CA THR A 17 -9.64 -31.91 -22.14
C THR A 17 -10.13 -30.52 -22.55
N GLN A 18 -10.70 -30.38 -23.74
CA GLN A 18 -11.17 -29.11 -24.27
C GLN A 18 -12.35 -28.54 -23.44
N PRO A 19 -12.45 -27.21 -23.26
CA PRO A 19 -13.50 -26.59 -22.45
C PRO A 19 -14.81 -26.45 -23.24
N HIS A 20 -15.49 -27.57 -23.52
CA HIS A 20 -16.83 -27.57 -24.09
C HIS A 20 -17.72 -28.65 -23.43
N ASN A 21 -19.02 -28.63 -23.72
CA ASN A 21 -20.00 -29.56 -23.17
C ASN A 21 -20.06 -30.87 -23.98
N CYS A 22 -19.10 -31.77 -23.77
CA CYS A 22 -19.18 -33.14 -24.29
C CYS A 22 -19.17 -34.19 -23.16
N HIS A 23 -19.51 -35.43 -23.52
CA HIS A 23 -19.15 -36.58 -22.71
C HIS A 23 -17.63 -36.79 -22.79
N ARG A 24 -16.93 -36.27 -21.77
CA ARG A 24 -15.46 -36.21 -21.77
C ARG A 24 -14.77 -37.57 -21.89
N LYS A 25 -15.44 -38.68 -21.56
CA LYS A 25 -14.88 -40.03 -21.71
C LYS A 25 -15.32 -40.62 -23.04
N LEU A 26 -14.36 -40.91 -23.91
CA LEU A 26 -14.61 -41.36 -25.27
C LEU A 26 -14.05 -42.78 -25.46
N CYS A 27 -14.85 -43.68 -26.07
CA CYS A 27 -14.32 -44.89 -26.71
C CYS A 27 -13.82 -44.54 -28.12
N SER A 28 -13.15 -45.47 -28.80
CA SER A 28 -12.66 -45.27 -30.17
C SER A 28 -13.73 -44.74 -31.13
N ILE A 29 -14.93 -45.30 -31.10
CA ILE A 29 -16.05 -44.87 -31.98
C ILE A 29 -16.56 -43.47 -31.62
N CYS A 30 -16.67 -43.17 -30.32
CA CYS A 30 -17.06 -41.83 -29.88
C CYS A 30 -16.00 -40.78 -30.20
N LEU A 31 -14.71 -41.17 -30.22
CA LEU A 31 -13.60 -40.29 -30.55
C LEU A 31 -13.65 -39.83 -32.01
N GLU A 32 -13.85 -40.77 -32.94
CA GLU A 32 -13.99 -40.46 -34.37
C GLU A 32 -15.17 -39.52 -34.64
N LYS A 33 -16.31 -39.76 -33.97
CA LYS A 33 -17.49 -38.90 -34.07
C LYS A 33 -17.31 -37.54 -33.38
N HIS A 34 -16.38 -37.43 -32.44
CA HIS A 34 -16.14 -36.20 -31.70
C HIS A 34 -15.52 -35.13 -32.62
N GLY A 35 -14.67 -35.52 -33.59
CA GLY A 35 -14.23 -34.65 -34.68
C GLY A 35 -13.29 -33.49 -34.30
N PHE A 36 -12.66 -33.54 -33.12
CA PHE A 36 -11.76 -32.48 -32.64
C PHE A 36 -10.28 -32.85 -32.74
N ASP A 37 -9.44 -31.82 -32.79
CA ASP A 37 -7.97 -31.87 -32.86
C ASP A 37 -7.37 -32.83 -31.80
N GLU A 38 -6.50 -33.73 -32.24
CA GLU A 38 -5.88 -34.79 -31.43
C GLU A 38 -5.17 -34.23 -30.19
N LYS A 39 -4.69 -32.98 -30.23
CA LYS A 39 -3.97 -32.35 -29.12
C LYS A 39 -4.79 -32.18 -27.83
N TYR A 40 -6.12 -32.24 -27.90
CA TYR A 40 -7.00 -32.14 -26.71
C TYR A 40 -7.47 -33.49 -26.19
N GLN A 41 -6.98 -34.58 -26.78
CA GLN A 41 -7.35 -35.94 -26.43
C GLN A 41 -6.20 -36.56 -25.65
N ILE A 42 -6.47 -36.99 -24.42
CA ILE A 42 -5.47 -37.68 -23.61
C ILE A 42 -5.95 -39.11 -23.41
N ASN A 43 -5.08 -40.09 -23.67
CA ASN A 43 -5.38 -41.48 -23.34
C ASN A 43 -5.69 -41.59 -21.84
N ILE A 44 -6.74 -42.35 -21.46
CA ILE A 44 -7.17 -42.48 -20.07
C ILE A 44 -6.03 -42.91 -19.14
N ASN A 45 -5.13 -43.77 -19.63
CA ASN A 45 -3.99 -44.24 -18.83
C ASN A 45 -2.96 -43.13 -18.63
N ASP A 46 -2.68 -42.33 -19.66
CA ASP A 46 -1.76 -41.18 -19.57
C ASP A 46 -2.36 -40.05 -18.73
N PHE A 47 -3.66 -39.81 -18.84
CA PHE A 47 -4.38 -38.87 -17.98
C PHE A 47 -4.36 -39.31 -16.52
N SER A 48 -4.56 -40.61 -16.26
CA SER A 48 -4.45 -41.19 -14.92
C SER A 48 -3.03 -41.04 -14.37
N LYS A 49 -2.00 -41.30 -15.19
CA LYS A 49 -0.60 -41.08 -14.82
C LYS A 49 -0.31 -39.60 -14.52
N PHE A 50 -0.77 -38.68 -15.37
CA PHE A 50 -0.62 -37.24 -15.19
C PHE A 50 -1.34 -36.72 -13.93
N ILE A 51 -2.57 -37.18 -13.68
CA ILE A 51 -3.33 -36.92 -12.46
C ILE A 51 -2.56 -37.45 -11.25
N ASN A 52 -2.04 -38.67 -11.29
CA ASN A 52 -1.27 -39.25 -10.19
C ASN A 52 0.05 -38.51 -9.95
N GLU A 53 0.75 -38.08 -11.00
CA GLU A 53 1.96 -37.26 -10.87
C GLU A 53 1.66 -35.87 -10.30
N LYS A 54 0.58 -35.22 -10.75
CA LYS A 54 0.12 -33.94 -10.19
C LYS A 54 -0.38 -34.12 -8.76
N LEU A 55 -1.16 -35.14 -8.44
CA LEU A 55 -1.64 -35.45 -7.10
C LEU A 55 -0.51 -35.89 -6.17
N ASN A 56 0.56 -36.52 -6.67
CA ASN A 56 1.75 -36.82 -5.87
C ASN A 56 2.62 -35.57 -5.65
N LYS A 57 2.62 -34.60 -6.58
CA LYS A 57 3.23 -33.27 -6.39
C LYS A 57 2.39 -32.33 -5.51
N VAL A 58 1.08 -32.53 -5.47
CA VAL A 58 0.09 -31.73 -4.72
C VAL A 58 -0.34 -32.42 -3.43
N LYS A 59 0.11 -33.66 -3.15
CA LYS A 59 -0.13 -34.35 -1.88
C LYS A 59 0.35 -33.39 -0.80
N PRO A 60 -0.58 -32.76 -0.06
CA PRO A 60 -0.19 -31.73 0.88
C PRO A 60 0.76 -32.39 1.84
N ASN A 61 1.77 -31.65 2.24
CA ASN A 61 2.74 -32.13 3.22
C ASN A 61 2.15 -32.26 4.63
N TYR A 62 0.84 -32.47 4.72
CA TYR A 62 0.09 -32.85 5.89
C TYR A 62 0.71 -34.07 6.55
N ASN A 63 1.20 -35.04 5.77
CA ASN A 63 1.93 -36.17 6.32
C ASN A 63 3.27 -35.76 6.92
N GLN A 64 4.03 -34.83 6.35
CA GLN A 64 5.33 -34.44 6.92
C GLN A 64 5.19 -33.45 8.07
N GLN A 65 4.18 -32.57 8.09
CA GLN A 65 3.82 -31.78 9.28
C GLN A 65 3.28 -32.68 10.39
N GLN A 66 2.38 -33.62 10.08
CA GLN A 66 1.98 -34.65 11.03
C GLN A 66 3.18 -35.49 11.47
N GLN A 67 4.13 -35.78 10.58
CA GLN A 67 5.34 -36.52 10.93
C GLN A 67 6.26 -35.68 11.80
N GLN A 68 6.41 -34.37 11.56
CA GLN A 68 7.20 -33.46 12.39
C GLN A 68 6.57 -33.33 13.79
N ILE A 69 5.25 -33.17 13.88
CA ILE A 69 4.52 -33.15 15.14
C ILE A 69 4.60 -34.51 15.83
N LYS A 70 4.43 -35.63 15.11
CA LYS A 70 4.63 -36.99 15.63
C LYS A 70 6.06 -37.20 16.10
N ASN A 71 7.05 -36.69 15.39
CA ASN A 71 8.47 -36.81 15.74
C ASN A 71 8.79 -35.97 16.98
N ALA A 72 8.28 -34.73 17.07
CA ALA A 72 8.44 -33.88 18.25
C ALA A 72 7.75 -34.50 19.47
N PHE A 73 6.53 -35.01 19.30
CA PHE A 73 5.81 -35.73 20.34
C PHE A 73 6.54 -37.03 20.74
N SER A 74 7.06 -37.77 19.76
CA SER A 74 7.85 -38.98 19.98
C SER A 74 9.17 -38.69 20.70
N GLN A 75 9.84 -37.56 20.43
CA GLN A 75 11.03 -37.13 21.16
C GLN A 75 10.72 -36.80 22.62
N ILE A 76 9.63 -36.08 22.88
CA ILE A 76 9.16 -35.79 24.24
C ILE A 76 8.81 -37.09 24.96
N PHE A 77 8.09 -37.99 24.29
CA PHE A 77 7.72 -39.29 24.81
C PHE A 77 8.94 -40.17 25.13
N ASN A 78 9.94 -40.19 24.26
CA ASN A 78 11.19 -40.94 24.48
C ASN A 78 11.98 -40.37 25.67
N LYS A 79 12.02 -39.04 25.85
CA LYS A 79 12.62 -38.42 27.04
C LYS A 79 11.89 -38.85 28.31
N PHE A 80 10.56 -38.88 28.27
CA PHE A 80 9.74 -39.32 29.39
C PHE A 80 9.96 -40.81 29.71
N GLN A 81 10.00 -41.68 28.70
CA GLN A 81 10.33 -43.10 28.87
C GLN A 81 11.71 -43.30 29.48
N LYS A 82 12.71 -42.53 29.04
CA LYS A 82 14.07 -42.58 29.61
C LYS A 82 14.07 -42.23 31.10
N LEU A 83 13.38 -41.16 31.47
CA LEU A 83 13.26 -40.74 32.87
C LEU A 83 12.64 -41.84 33.74
N ILE A 84 11.58 -42.50 33.25
CA ILE A 84 10.94 -43.63 33.95
C ILE A 84 11.91 -44.81 34.11
N LEU A 85 12.71 -45.11 33.09
CA LEU A 85 13.71 -46.18 33.16
C LEU A 85 14.83 -45.86 34.14
N GLU A 86 15.32 -44.61 34.17
CA GLU A 86 16.30 -44.14 35.15
C GLU A 86 15.76 -44.28 36.58
N MET A 87 14.52 -43.80 36.84
CA MET A 87 13.86 -43.99 38.13
C MET A 87 13.70 -45.46 38.52
N LYS A 88 13.38 -46.33 37.57
CA LYS A 88 13.24 -47.78 37.80
C LYS A 88 14.56 -48.40 38.24
N GLU A 89 15.67 -48.06 37.58
CA GLU A 89 16.99 -48.61 37.93
C GLU A 89 17.47 -48.10 39.29
N ASP A 90 17.23 -46.82 39.61
CA ASP A 90 17.54 -46.27 40.94
C ASP A 90 16.79 -47.01 42.04
N CYS A 91 15.49 -47.29 41.84
CA CYS A 91 14.69 -48.07 42.78
C CYS A 91 15.24 -49.49 42.97
N LYS A 92 15.64 -50.13 41.86
CA LYS A 92 16.23 -51.47 41.89
C LYS A 92 17.56 -51.48 42.65
N ASN A 93 18.43 -50.50 42.41
CA ASN A 93 19.71 -50.37 43.12
C ASN A 93 19.51 -50.16 44.62
N ILE A 94 18.53 -49.33 45.01
CA ILE A 94 18.17 -49.13 46.42
C ILE A 94 17.68 -50.44 47.05
N LEU A 95 16.80 -51.17 46.36
CA LEU A 95 16.30 -52.47 46.82
C LEU A 95 17.44 -53.49 46.98
N GLU A 96 18.29 -53.62 45.97
CA GLU A 96 19.41 -54.55 45.95
C GLU A 96 20.41 -54.24 47.08
N ASN A 97 20.70 -52.95 47.31
CA ASN A 97 21.53 -52.53 48.45
C ASN A 97 20.89 -52.88 49.80
N CYS A 98 19.58 -52.67 49.96
CA CYS A 98 18.87 -53.06 51.18
C CYS A 98 18.92 -54.58 51.40
N PHE A 99 18.67 -55.39 50.35
CA PHE A 99 18.75 -56.85 50.45
C PHE A 99 20.17 -57.34 50.71
N ASN A 100 21.18 -56.73 50.10
CA ASN A 100 22.58 -57.08 50.35
C ASN A 100 22.99 -56.81 51.80
N LEU A 101 22.52 -55.70 52.39
CA LEU A 101 22.76 -55.41 53.81
C LEU A 101 22.07 -56.44 54.71
N ILE A 102 20.81 -56.79 54.42
CA ILE A 102 20.09 -57.83 55.16
C ILE A 102 20.81 -59.19 55.03
N ASN A 103 21.14 -59.61 53.82
CA ASN A 103 21.82 -60.88 53.56
C ASN A 103 23.20 -60.94 54.23
N LYS A 104 23.94 -59.82 54.28
CA LYS A 104 25.24 -59.77 54.95
C LYS A 104 25.11 -60.03 56.44
N GLU A 105 24.13 -59.41 57.09
CA GLU A 105 23.85 -59.63 58.52
C GLU A 105 23.32 -61.06 58.75
N ASP A 106 22.45 -61.57 57.89
CA ASP A 106 21.94 -62.96 57.98
C ASP A 106 23.07 -63.99 57.84
N GLN A 107 24.04 -63.73 56.95
CA GLN A 107 25.22 -64.57 56.78
C GLN A 107 26.14 -64.54 58.01
N ILE A 108 26.26 -63.40 58.69
CA ILE A 108 26.98 -63.33 59.97
C ILE A 108 26.28 -64.24 60.99
N CYS A 109 24.96 -64.16 61.12
CA CYS A 109 24.19 -65.03 62.00
C CYS A 109 24.30 -66.52 61.63
N LEU A 110 24.23 -66.86 60.34
CA LEU A 110 24.34 -68.23 59.84
C LEU A 110 25.74 -68.82 60.07
N ASN A 111 26.80 -68.05 59.80
CA ASN A 111 28.18 -68.49 60.02
C ASN A 111 28.45 -68.77 61.51
N LEU A 112 27.88 -67.97 62.41
CA LEU A 112 27.92 -68.23 63.85
C LEU A 112 27.14 -69.49 64.23
N GLN A 113 26.07 -69.84 63.51
CA GLN A 113 25.27 -71.04 63.77
C GLN A 113 25.95 -72.34 63.30
N THR A 114 26.74 -72.29 62.22
CA THR A 114 27.39 -73.48 61.63
C THR A 114 28.81 -73.73 62.14
N SER A 115 29.42 -72.77 62.81
CA SER A 115 30.79 -72.88 63.31
C SER A 115 30.83 -73.67 64.62
N ASN A 116 31.82 -74.55 64.77
CA ASN A 116 32.08 -75.23 66.04
C ASN A 116 32.50 -74.20 67.09
N ILE A 117 31.73 -74.07 68.17
CA ILE A 117 31.91 -73.01 69.18
C ILE A 117 33.33 -72.97 69.75
N ALA A 118 34.01 -74.12 69.82
CA ALA A 118 35.38 -74.23 70.32
C ALA A 118 36.43 -73.52 69.45
N ASP A 119 36.12 -73.30 68.17
CA ASP A 119 37.05 -72.73 67.18
C ASP A 119 36.77 -71.24 66.89
N LEU A 120 35.79 -70.66 67.57
CA LEU A 120 35.42 -69.26 67.40
C LEU A 120 36.40 -68.31 68.09
N SER A 121 36.63 -67.14 67.49
CA SER A 121 37.44 -66.11 68.12
C SER A 121 36.70 -65.51 69.32
N ASN A 122 37.43 -64.92 70.28
CA ASN A 122 36.80 -64.22 71.41
C ASN A 122 35.88 -63.06 70.97
N SER A 123 36.08 -62.50 69.76
CA SER A 123 35.16 -61.50 69.19
C SER A 123 33.84 -62.14 68.79
N ASP A 124 33.90 -63.28 68.08
CA ASP A 124 32.71 -64.02 67.64
C ASP A 124 31.93 -64.57 68.84
N LEU A 125 32.64 -65.03 69.89
CA LEU A 125 32.03 -65.47 71.14
C LEU A 125 31.32 -64.32 71.87
N ASN A 126 31.92 -63.12 71.93
CA ASN A 126 31.26 -61.94 72.50
C ASN A 126 30.02 -61.53 71.68
N GLU A 127 30.07 -61.67 70.35
CA GLU A 127 28.94 -61.39 69.48
C GLU A 127 27.80 -62.41 69.66
N ILE A 128 28.12 -63.69 69.84
CA ILE A 128 27.15 -64.73 70.23
C ILE A 128 26.57 -64.47 71.62
N VAL A 129 27.37 -64.09 72.61
CA VAL A 129 26.88 -63.74 73.96
C VAL A 129 25.92 -62.55 73.88
N ASN A 130 26.25 -61.51 73.10
CA ASN A 130 25.35 -60.38 72.85
C ASN A 130 24.03 -60.79 72.18
N ILE A 131 24.05 -61.80 71.30
CA ILE A 131 22.83 -62.35 70.67
C ILE A 131 22.03 -63.18 71.69
N LEU A 132 22.68 -64.03 72.50
CA LEU A 132 22.05 -64.92 73.48
C LEU A 132 21.48 -64.19 74.70
N GLU A 133 22.08 -63.07 75.11
CA GLU A 133 21.58 -62.20 76.18
C GLU A 133 20.37 -61.35 75.73
N GLY A 134 19.86 -61.56 74.51
CA GLY A 134 18.62 -60.99 73.97
C GLY A 134 18.80 -59.64 73.25
N ASP A 135 19.88 -58.93 73.56
CA ASP A 135 20.15 -57.58 73.07
C ASP A 135 20.47 -57.54 71.57
N GLY A 136 21.16 -58.56 71.03
CA GLY A 136 21.56 -58.64 69.62
C GLY A 136 20.41 -58.95 68.67
N LEU A 137 19.56 -59.93 69.00
CA LEU A 137 18.40 -60.29 68.17
C LEU A 137 17.36 -59.17 68.15
N GLU A 138 17.12 -58.50 69.28
CA GLU A 138 16.22 -57.36 69.35
C GLU A 138 16.78 -56.15 68.58
N LYS A 139 18.10 -55.90 68.63
CA LYS A 139 18.77 -54.87 67.80
C LYS A 139 18.63 -55.17 66.30
N TRP A 140 18.81 -56.43 65.88
CA TRP A 140 18.65 -56.83 64.49
C TRP A 140 17.19 -56.74 64.02
N GLN A 141 16.22 -57.17 64.84
CA GLN A 141 14.78 -57.00 64.55
C GLN A 141 14.40 -55.52 64.45
N LYS A 142 14.95 -54.66 65.33
CA LYS A 142 14.77 -53.20 65.24
C LYS A 142 15.41 -52.62 63.99
N PHE A 143 16.59 -53.11 63.59
CA PHE A 143 17.29 -52.66 62.38
C PHE A 143 16.52 -53.04 61.10
N THR A 144 16.11 -54.31 60.97
CA THR A 144 15.32 -54.79 59.82
C THR A 144 13.95 -54.12 59.76
N SER A 145 13.27 -53.96 60.90
CA SER A 145 12.01 -53.20 60.97
C SER A 145 12.20 -51.74 60.53
N SER A 146 13.30 -51.09 60.95
CA SER A 146 13.67 -49.74 60.52
C SER A 146 13.93 -49.65 59.02
N LEU A 147 14.63 -50.63 58.43
CA LEU A 147 14.85 -50.71 56.98
C LEU A 147 13.53 -50.94 56.21
N MET A 148 12.65 -51.81 56.69
CA MET A 148 11.34 -52.06 56.07
C MET A 148 10.44 -50.82 56.13
N ILE A 149 10.47 -50.06 57.23
CA ILE A 149 9.78 -48.77 57.33
C ILE A 149 10.34 -47.78 56.30
N LYS A 150 11.67 -47.66 56.19
CA LYS A 150 12.30 -46.78 55.19
C LYS A 150 11.97 -47.19 53.76
N LEU A 151 11.91 -48.49 53.48
CA LEU A 151 11.56 -49.01 52.17
C LEU A 151 10.09 -48.72 51.82
N ASN A 152 9.16 -48.97 52.74
CA ASN A 152 7.75 -48.64 52.55
C ASN A 152 7.52 -47.14 52.38
N GLN A 153 8.28 -46.30 53.11
CA GLN A 153 8.28 -44.85 52.93
C GLN A 153 8.74 -44.46 51.52
N ALA A 154 9.80 -45.10 51.00
CA ALA A 154 10.30 -44.85 49.64
C ALA A 154 9.30 -45.28 48.56
N ILE A 155 8.67 -46.46 48.72
CA ILE A 155 7.60 -46.94 47.83
C ILE A 155 6.44 -45.94 47.80
N LYS A 156 5.95 -45.52 48.97
CA LYS A 156 4.87 -44.54 49.07
C LYS A 156 5.22 -43.20 48.40
N ASN A 157 6.44 -42.70 48.61
CA ASN A 157 6.91 -41.48 47.95
C ASN A 157 6.92 -41.61 46.42
N LEU A 158 7.25 -42.78 45.88
CA LEU A 158 7.22 -43.04 44.44
C LEU A 158 5.78 -43.09 43.90
N GLU A 159 4.87 -43.73 44.63
CA GLU A 159 3.44 -43.76 44.29
C GLU A 159 2.87 -42.33 44.22
N ASP A 160 3.19 -41.49 45.21
CA ASP A 160 2.78 -40.09 45.27
C ASP A 160 3.35 -39.28 44.08
N GLN A 161 4.61 -39.51 43.69
CA GLN A 161 5.22 -38.87 42.52
C GLN A 161 4.56 -39.30 41.20
N ILE A 162 4.24 -40.58 41.04
CA ILE A 162 3.55 -41.11 39.86
C ILE A 162 2.16 -40.48 39.73
N GLU A 163 1.41 -40.39 40.83
CA GLU A 163 0.08 -39.82 40.82
C GLU A 163 0.10 -38.31 40.52
N TYR A 164 1.08 -37.59 41.07
CA TYR A 164 1.34 -36.18 40.72
C TYR A 164 1.60 -35.98 39.22
N LEU A 165 2.42 -36.84 38.60
CA LEU A 165 2.70 -36.77 37.17
C LEU A 165 1.45 -37.02 36.31
N LYS A 166 0.60 -37.97 36.70
CA LYS A 166 -0.69 -38.23 36.01
C LYS A 166 -1.60 -37.01 36.06
N MET A 167 -1.77 -36.40 37.23
CA MET A 167 -2.60 -35.20 37.40
C MET A 167 -2.11 -34.03 36.54
N ASN A 168 -0.80 -33.77 36.52
CA ASN A 168 -0.21 -32.71 35.69
C ASN A 168 -0.41 -32.94 34.19
N HIS A 169 -0.22 -34.18 33.72
CA HIS A 169 -0.44 -34.52 32.31
C HIS A 169 -1.91 -34.33 31.90
N GLN A 170 -2.86 -34.76 32.74
CA GLN A 170 -4.29 -34.55 32.49
C GLN A 170 -4.64 -33.06 32.45
N LYS A 171 -4.09 -32.26 33.35
CA LYS A 171 -4.26 -30.80 33.38
C LYS A 171 -3.75 -30.13 32.10
N HIS A 172 -2.53 -30.47 31.64
CA HIS A 172 -1.97 -29.91 30.40
C HIS A 172 -2.81 -30.29 29.17
N ASN A 173 -3.30 -31.52 29.08
CA ASN A 173 -4.18 -31.93 27.98
C ASN A 173 -5.50 -31.15 27.97
N GLN A 174 -6.12 -30.96 29.13
CA GLN A 174 -7.33 -30.15 29.24
C GLN A 174 -7.08 -28.67 28.87
N GLN A 175 -5.93 -28.11 29.27
CA GLN A 175 -5.51 -26.76 28.88
C GLN A 175 -5.32 -26.64 27.36
N PHE A 176 -4.65 -27.60 26.73
CA PHE A 176 -4.44 -27.61 25.28
C PHE A 176 -5.75 -27.71 24.50
N ILE A 177 -6.65 -28.61 24.92
CA ILE A 177 -7.98 -28.76 24.30
C ILE A 177 -8.82 -27.48 24.46
N SER A 178 -8.80 -26.87 25.64
CA SER A 178 -9.57 -25.63 25.90
C SER A 178 -9.02 -24.44 25.11
N GLN A 179 -7.70 -24.30 24.99
CA GLN A 179 -7.07 -23.27 24.15
C GLN A 179 -7.42 -23.45 22.67
N THR A 180 -7.38 -24.68 22.16
CA THR A 180 -7.73 -24.98 20.75
C THR A 180 -9.19 -24.63 20.46
N LYS A 181 -10.13 -25.03 21.35
CA LYS A 181 -11.55 -24.68 21.23
C LYS A 181 -11.80 -23.16 21.33
N LEU A 182 -11.06 -22.46 22.19
CA LEU A 182 -11.15 -21.01 22.32
C LEU A 182 -10.69 -20.31 21.04
N GLN A 183 -9.58 -20.76 20.45
CA GLN A 183 -9.10 -20.26 19.17
C GLN A 183 -10.12 -20.51 18.05
N GLU A 184 -10.67 -21.72 17.91
CA GLU A 184 -11.73 -22.01 16.93
C GLU A 184 -12.95 -21.10 17.08
N LYS A 185 -13.39 -20.85 18.33
CA LYS A 185 -14.51 -19.96 18.62
C LYS A 185 -14.19 -18.49 18.28
N GLN A 186 -12.98 -18.02 18.60
CA GLN A 186 -12.51 -16.68 18.23
C GLN A 186 -12.44 -16.52 16.70
N PHE A 187 -11.92 -17.53 16.00
CA PHE A 187 -11.88 -17.55 14.53
C PHE A 187 -13.27 -17.53 13.90
N SER A 188 -14.19 -18.36 14.39
CA SER A 188 -15.57 -18.36 13.90
C SER A 188 -16.26 -17.01 14.14
N ALA A 189 -16.00 -16.36 15.28
CA ALA A 189 -16.56 -15.05 15.58
C ALA A 189 -15.98 -13.94 14.69
N ILE A 190 -14.68 -13.97 14.39
CA ILE A 190 -14.05 -13.05 13.43
C ILE A 190 -14.67 -13.25 12.05
N PHE A 191 -14.75 -14.49 11.56
CA PHE A 191 -15.29 -14.76 10.23
C PHE A 191 -16.77 -14.35 10.11
N LYS A 192 -17.59 -14.64 11.13
CA LYS A 192 -18.99 -14.19 11.17
C LYS A 192 -19.14 -12.68 11.19
N ARG A 193 -18.19 -11.92 11.76
CA ARG A 193 -18.19 -10.45 11.69
C ARG A 193 -17.90 -9.94 10.29
N PHE A 194 -17.34 -10.76 9.41
CA PHE A 194 -16.96 -10.39 8.05
C PHE A 194 -17.82 -11.11 6.99
N GLU A 195 -18.67 -12.07 7.37
CA GLU A 195 -19.64 -12.69 6.46
C GLU A 195 -20.70 -11.66 6.02
N GLY A 196 -20.82 -11.47 4.71
CA GLY A 196 -21.74 -10.50 4.09
C GLY A 196 -21.01 -9.34 3.40
N LEU A 197 -21.77 -8.50 2.70
CA LEU A 197 -21.27 -7.27 2.10
C LEU A 197 -21.35 -6.14 3.12
N GLN A 198 -20.21 -5.53 3.44
CA GLN A 198 -20.13 -4.38 4.33
C GLN A 198 -19.79 -3.13 3.53
N LYS A 199 -20.50 -2.03 3.80
CA LYS A 199 -20.14 -0.75 3.21
C LYS A 199 -18.92 -0.18 3.93
N HIS A 200 -17.89 0.13 3.16
CA HIS A 200 -16.69 0.79 3.62
C HIS A 200 -16.55 2.14 2.96
N LYS A 201 -16.10 3.11 3.75
CA LYS A 201 -15.65 4.40 3.23
C LYS A 201 -14.18 4.28 2.86
N GLY A 202 -13.86 4.77 1.69
CA GLY A 202 -12.49 4.96 1.25
C GLY A 202 -12.34 6.32 0.59
N PHE A 203 -11.23 6.49 -0.11
CA PHE A 203 -10.96 7.70 -0.85
C PHE A 203 -10.32 7.39 -2.20
N PHE A 204 -10.50 8.33 -3.13
CA PHE A 204 -9.90 8.31 -4.45
C PHE A 204 -9.36 9.69 -4.78
N TRP A 205 -8.20 9.78 -5.42
CA TRP A 205 -7.71 11.07 -5.88
C TRP A 205 -8.26 11.38 -7.26
N ASN A 206 -8.97 12.50 -7.39
CA ASN A 206 -9.47 12.99 -8.66
C ASN A 206 -9.23 14.50 -8.78
N ASN A 207 -8.69 14.94 -9.91
CA ASN A 207 -8.52 16.37 -10.24
C ASN A 207 -7.90 17.22 -9.11
N GLY A 208 -6.89 16.66 -8.45
CA GLY A 208 -6.19 17.38 -7.41
C GLY A 208 -6.81 17.28 -6.02
N ARG A 209 -7.89 16.51 -5.82
CA ARG A 209 -8.62 16.39 -4.54
C ARG A 209 -8.85 14.93 -4.16
N TYR A 210 -8.91 14.65 -2.85
CA TYR A 210 -9.44 13.39 -2.35
C TYR A 210 -10.97 13.44 -2.38
N ILE A 211 -11.56 12.42 -2.97
CA ILE A 211 -13.00 12.16 -2.98
C ILE A 211 -13.25 11.04 -1.99
N GLY A 212 -14.08 11.28 -0.98
CA GLY A 212 -14.67 10.19 -0.21
C GLY A 212 -15.51 9.30 -1.12
N ILE A 213 -15.21 8.01 -1.17
CA ILE A 213 -15.99 7.03 -1.93
C ILE A 213 -16.55 5.98 -0.99
N GLU A 214 -17.64 5.35 -1.39
CA GLU A 214 -18.16 4.16 -0.74
C GLU A 214 -17.97 2.96 -1.67
N PHE A 215 -17.59 1.83 -1.09
CA PHE A 215 -17.55 0.53 -1.77
C PHE A 215 -17.94 -0.56 -0.78
N GLU A 216 -18.37 -1.70 -1.30
CA GLU A 216 -18.72 -2.87 -0.50
C GLU A 216 -17.53 -3.82 -0.43
N VAL A 217 -17.26 -4.35 0.76
CA VAL A 217 -16.28 -5.42 0.94
C VAL A 217 -16.99 -6.66 1.45
N GLY A 218 -16.79 -7.76 0.73
CA GLY A 218 -17.40 -9.04 1.05
C GLY A 218 -16.35 -10.12 1.25
N PHE A 219 -16.55 -10.95 2.28
CA PHE A 219 -15.74 -12.12 2.51
C PHE A 219 -16.55 -13.36 2.19
N ASN A 220 -15.95 -14.28 1.42
CA ASN A 220 -16.63 -15.53 1.08
C ASN A 220 -15.99 -16.74 1.77
N LYS A 221 -16.69 -17.88 1.69
CA LYS A 221 -16.27 -19.16 2.26
C LYS A 221 -14.96 -19.70 1.64
N ASN A 222 -14.56 -19.18 0.49
CA ASN A 222 -13.30 -19.53 -0.19
C ASN A 222 -12.11 -18.71 0.33
N LYS A 223 -12.30 -17.91 1.38
CA LYS A 223 -11.29 -17.00 1.94
C LYS A 223 -10.85 -15.92 0.93
N GLU A 224 -11.78 -15.46 0.11
CA GLU A 224 -11.54 -14.34 -0.79
C GLU A 224 -12.12 -13.07 -0.18
N VAL A 225 -11.37 -11.97 -0.30
CA VAL A 225 -11.83 -10.61 -0.02
C VAL A 225 -12.20 -9.97 -1.35
N LYS A 226 -13.49 -9.64 -1.51
CA LYS A 226 -14.00 -8.99 -2.72
C LYS A 226 -14.28 -7.53 -2.42
N TYR A 227 -13.69 -6.65 -3.21
CA TYR A 227 -14.01 -5.24 -3.22
C TYR A 227 -14.98 -4.98 -4.38
N ILE A 228 -16.13 -4.39 -4.10
CA ILE A 228 -17.22 -4.17 -5.05
C ILE A 228 -17.60 -2.70 -5.04
N LYS A 229 -17.59 -2.06 -6.21
CA LYS A 229 -18.05 -0.68 -6.38
C LYS A 229 -19.06 -0.63 -7.51
N ASP A 230 -20.22 -0.01 -7.25
CA ASP A 230 -21.31 0.11 -8.22
C ASP A 230 -21.74 -1.24 -8.84
N GLY A 231 -21.75 -2.30 -8.02
CA GLY A 231 -22.08 -3.67 -8.42
C GLY A 231 -20.98 -4.41 -9.19
N GLN A 232 -19.85 -3.76 -9.49
CA GLN A 232 -18.71 -4.37 -10.17
C GLN A 232 -17.63 -4.79 -9.18
N ILE A 233 -17.14 -6.02 -9.31
CA ILE A 233 -15.98 -6.49 -8.54
C ILE A 233 -14.74 -5.80 -9.10
N ILE A 234 -14.12 -4.94 -8.31
CA ILE A 234 -12.93 -4.19 -8.70
C ILE A 234 -11.63 -4.89 -8.26
N ARG A 235 -11.71 -5.77 -7.25
CA ARG A 235 -10.57 -6.56 -6.76
C ARG A 235 -11.01 -7.82 -6.04
N ILE A 236 -10.24 -8.90 -6.19
CA ILE A 236 -10.34 -10.13 -5.39
C ILE A 236 -8.96 -10.45 -4.84
N ASP A 237 -8.81 -10.47 -3.51
CA ASP A 237 -7.61 -10.97 -2.85
C ASP A 237 -7.86 -12.35 -2.24
N GLN A 238 -6.90 -13.26 -2.36
CA GLN A 238 -6.91 -14.51 -1.61
C GLN A 238 -6.28 -14.31 -0.24
N PHE A 239 -7.06 -14.56 0.80
CA PHE A 239 -6.63 -14.46 2.17
C PHE A 239 -6.19 -15.83 2.71
N ILE A 240 -4.88 -16.11 2.65
CA ILE A 240 -4.33 -17.42 3.02
C ILE A 240 -4.08 -17.51 4.53
N GLU A 241 -3.74 -16.40 5.18
CA GLU A 241 -3.24 -16.35 6.56
C GLU A 241 -4.38 -16.20 7.58
N ILE A 242 -5.10 -17.29 7.86
CA ILE A 242 -6.32 -17.32 8.70
C ILE A 242 -6.16 -16.66 10.08
N THR A 243 -4.93 -16.56 10.59
CA THR A 243 -4.61 -16.06 11.93
C THR A 243 -4.67 -14.54 12.08
N LYS A 244 -4.62 -13.78 10.99
CA LYS A 244 -4.66 -12.31 11.01
C LYS A 244 -5.99 -11.82 10.39
N PRO A 245 -6.51 -10.65 10.75
CA PRO A 245 -7.55 -10.03 9.96
C PRO A 245 -6.98 -9.58 8.60
N PRO A 246 -7.78 -9.62 7.52
CA PRO A 246 -7.38 -9.10 6.22
C PRO A 246 -7.10 -7.61 6.32
N ILE A 247 -6.01 -7.16 5.68
CA ILE A 247 -5.68 -5.74 5.59
C ILE A 247 -6.68 -5.10 4.64
N MET A 248 -7.57 -4.29 5.21
CA MET A 248 -8.59 -3.56 4.46
C MET A 248 -7.93 -2.37 3.77
N MET A 249 -7.96 -2.34 2.45
CA MET A 249 -7.54 -1.17 1.68
C MET A 249 -8.69 -0.17 1.63
N ASN A 250 -8.38 1.11 1.88
CA ASN A 250 -9.31 2.23 1.79
C ASN A 250 -9.00 3.18 0.61
N ASN A 251 -7.82 3.08 0.01
CA ASN A 251 -7.45 3.83 -1.19
C ASN A 251 -7.92 3.08 -2.46
N TYR A 252 -8.80 3.72 -3.23
CA TYR A 252 -9.34 3.16 -4.46
C TYR A 252 -8.29 2.82 -5.52
N GLU A 253 -7.25 3.65 -5.68
CA GLU A 253 -6.18 3.38 -6.64
C GLU A 253 -5.41 2.12 -6.25
N GLN A 254 -5.11 1.93 -4.95
CA GLN A 254 -4.46 0.70 -4.51
C GLN A 254 -5.33 -0.52 -4.76
N ILE A 255 -6.63 -0.43 -4.44
CA ILE A 255 -7.56 -1.52 -4.67
C ILE A 255 -7.52 -1.94 -6.15
N ASN A 256 -7.57 -0.98 -7.08
CA ASN A 256 -7.58 -1.26 -8.52
C ASN A 256 -6.22 -1.72 -9.08
N TYR A 257 -5.13 -1.11 -8.65
CA TYR A 257 -3.86 -1.18 -9.38
C TYR A 257 -2.77 -2.00 -8.69
N LEU A 258 -2.83 -2.14 -7.37
CA LEU A 258 -1.78 -2.82 -6.61
C LEU A 258 -1.88 -4.33 -6.76
N GLN A 259 -0.84 -4.97 -7.28
CA GLN A 259 -0.72 -6.43 -7.24
C GLN A 259 0.65 -6.84 -6.71
N TRP A 260 0.66 -7.93 -5.96
CA TRP A 260 1.88 -8.56 -5.46
C TRP A 260 2.16 -9.80 -6.30
N ILE A 261 3.35 -9.86 -6.90
CA ILE A 261 3.77 -10.97 -7.74
C ILE A 261 4.96 -11.66 -7.08
N GLY A 262 4.86 -12.98 -6.89
CA GLY A 262 5.92 -13.80 -6.37
C GLY A 262 5.56 -15.28 -6.46
N GLN A 263 6.40 -16.13 -5.85
CA GLN A 263 6.20 -17.57 -5.86
C GLN A 263 5.51 -18.03 -4.58
N TYR A 264 4.68 -19.06 -4.72
CA TYR A 264 4.12 -19.78 -3.58
C TYR A 264 4.80 -21.14 -3.44
N GLY A 265 5.20 -21.47 -2.21
CA GLY A 265 5.74 -22.78 -1.87
C GLY A 265 4.65 -23.84 -1.77
N GLN A 266 5.06 -25.08 -1.46
CA GLN A 266 4.16 -26.24 -1.38
C GLN A 266 3.04 -26.09 -0.32
N ASN A 267 3.21 -25.17 0.63
CA ASN A 267 2.25 -24.90 1.71
C ASN A 267 1.36 -23.66 1.42
N ASN A 268 1.32 -23.16 0.19
CA ASN A 268 0.70 -21.87 -0.17
C ASN A 268 1.27 -20.67 0.62
N GLN A 269 2.47 -20.81 1.17
CA GLN A 269 3.23 -19.72 1.77
C GLN A 269 3.99 -18.97 0.69
N LYS A 270 4.13 -17.66 0.85
CA LYS A 270 4.93 -16.82 -0.05
C LYS A 270 6.40 -17.21 0.09
N ILE A 271 7.10 -17.51 -1.00
CA ILE A 271 8.53 -17.84 -0.99
C ILE A 271 9.28 -17.01 -2.03
N GLY A 272 10.59 -16.87 -1.85
CA GLY A 272 11.48 -16.21 -2.79
C GLY A 272 11.22 -14.71 -2.93
N LYS A 273 11.61 -14.14 -4.08
CA LYS A 273 11.46 -12.71 -4.34
C LYS A 273 10.01 -12.37 -4.66
N TRP A 274 9.49 -11.36 -3.98
CA TRP A 274 8.18 -10.76 -4.21
C TRP A 274 8.37 -9.32 -4.66
N ILE A 275 7.66 -8.97 -5.72
CA ILE A 275 7.69 -7.63 -6.31
C ILE A 275 6.28 -7.05 -6.35
N ILE A 276 6.20 -5.74 -6.42
CA ILE A 276 4.95 -5.01 -6.55
C ILE A 276 4.76 -4.60 -8.02
N THR A 277 3.55 -4.77 -8.53
CA THR A 277 3.11 -4.09 -9.74
C THR A 277 2.02 -3.09 -9.44
N TRP A 278 2.01 -1.99 -10.19
CA TRP A 278 0.99 -0.96 -10.17
C TRP A 278 0.41 -0.82 -11.57
N ASN A 279 -0.87 -1.13 -11.74
CA ASN A 279 -1.54 -1.10 -13.04
C ASN A 279 -0.83 -1.97 -14.09
N GLY A 280 -0.33 -3.13 -13.66
CA GLY A 280 0.44 -4.08 -14.50
C GLY A 280 1.92 -3.72 -14.70
N GLU A 281 2.36 -2.51 -14.33
CA GLU A 281 3.75 -2.09 -14.41
C GLU A 281 4.51 -2.50 -13.15
N ILE A 282 5.72 -3.05 -13.30
CA ILE A 282 6.57 -3.39 -12.15
C ILE A 282 7.06 -2.09 -11.51
N LEU A 283 6.73 -1.86 -10.25
CA LEU A 283 7.34 -0.80 -9.47
C LEU A 283 8.79 -1.20 -9.19
N PHE A 284 9.72 -0.51 -9.86
CA PHE A 284 11.14 -0.87 -9.83
C PHE A 284 11.65 -0.91 -8.39
N ASP A 285 12.27 -2.05 -8.06
CA ASP A 285 12.91 -2.27 -6.76
C ASP A 285 11.98 -2.19 -5.54
N LEU A 286 10.67 -2.36 -5.69
CA LEU A 286 9.76 -2.53 -4.55
C LEU A 286 9.44 -4.00 -4.29
N GLY A 287 9.33 -4.35 -3.00
CA GLY A 287 9.12 -5.69 -2.49
C GLY A 287 10.30 -6.20 -1.66
N GLY A 288 10.52 -7.51 -1.63
CA GLY A 288 11.56 -8.14 -0.82
C GLY A 288 11.58 -9.65 -0.97
N GLN A 289 12.23 -10.35 -0.04
CA GLN A 289 12.38 -11.79 -0.09
C GLN A 289 11.69 -12.49 1.09
N TYR A 290 10.99 -13.57 0.75
CA TYR A 290 10.52 -14.55 1.71
C TYR A 290 11.44 -15.77 1.72
N SER A 291 11.67 -16.32 2.91
CA SER A 291 12.30 -17.62 3.08
C SER A 291 11.42 -18.75 2.54
N ASN A 292 11.96 -19.96 2.48
CA ASN A 292 11.19 -21.15 2.07
C ASN A 292 10.04 -21.51 3.02
N ASP A 293 10.06 -20.98 4.25
CA ASP A 293 9.05 -21.22 5.29
C ASP A 293 7.97 -20.13 5.33
N GLY A 294 7.97 -19.19 4.39
CA GLY A 294 6.97 -18.11 4.35
C GLY A 294 7.29 -16.88 5.18
N ILE A 295 8.53 -16.75 5.64
CA ILE A 295 8.96 -15.71 6.59
C ILE A 295 9.64 -14.59 5.81
N LYS A 296 9.26 -13.32 6.03
CA LYS A 296 10.00 -12.19 5.45
C LYS A 296 11.40 -12.11 6.03
N GLU A 297 12.40 -11.94 5.17
CA GLU A 297 13.81 -11.79 5.55
C GLU A 297 14.53 -10.78 4.64
N GLY A 298 15.63 -10.20 5.15
CA GLY A 298 16.51 -9.32 4.40
C GLY A 298 15.93 -7.92 4.14
N GLN A 299 16.42 -7.26 3.10
CA GLN A 299 15.97 -5.91 2.75
C GLN A 299 14.60 -5.91 2.09
N TRP A 300 13.74 -5.00 2.52
CA TRP A 300 12.38 -4.81 2.03
C TRP A 300 12.11 -3.35 1.70
N LYS A 301 11.38 -3.13 0.62
CA LYS A 301 10.85 -1.84 0.19
C LYS A 301 9.33 -1.95 0.06
N GLU A 302 8.61 -1.41 1.04
CA GLU A 302 7.16 -1.52 1.17
C GLU A 302 6.48 -0.20 0.87
N ILE A 303 5.49 -0.19 -0.03
CA ILE A 303 4.66 0.99 -0.25
C ILE A 303 3.97 1.44 1.04
N ILE A 304 3.78 2.76 1.21
CA ILE A 304 3.02 3.28 2.35
C ILE A 304 1.56 2.83 2.32
N LEU A 305 0.88 2.81 3.48
CA LEU A 305 -0.47 2.28 3.64
C LEU A 305 -1.46 2.80 2.59
N ASN A 306 -1.36 4.09 2.23
CA ASN A 306 -2.23 4.78 1.29
C ASN A 306 -1.51 5.20 0.01
N TYR A 307 -0.55 4.39 -0.46
CA TYR A 307 0.21 4.63 -1.69
C TYR A 307 -0.71 4.94 -2.87
N TRP A 308 -0.29 5.85 -3.73
CA TRP A 308 -0.97 6.14 -4.98
C TRP A 308 0.02 6.71 -5.98
N SER A 309 -0.39 6.77 -7.24
CA SER A 309 0.47 7.10 -8.38
C SER A 309 1.26 8.41 -8.23
N LYS A 310 0.72 9.40 -7.50
CA LYS A 310 1.37 10.70 -7.27
C LYS A 310 2.14 10.83 -5.96
N ALA A 311 1.94 9.92 -5.00
CA ALA A 311 2.74 9.92 -3.78
C ALA A 311 4.10 9.26 -4.01
N GLN A 312 4.13 8.09 -4.65
CA GLN A 312 5.35 7.33 -4.92
C GLN A 312 6.29 7.17 -3.70
N ALA A 313 5.73 7.18 -2.49
CA ALA A 313 6.48 7.04 -1.25
C ALA A 313 6.47 5.60 -0.76
N TYR A 314 7.60 5.10 -0.29
CA TYR A 314 7.71 3.75 0.27
C TYR A 314 8.66 3.73 1.47
N GLU A 315 8.52 2.74 2.31
CA GLU A 315 9.36 2.44 3.46
C GLU A 315 10.44 1.43 3.03
N SER A 316 11.67 1.61 3.49
CA SER A 316 12.77 0.68 3.25
C SER A 316 13.43 0.30 4.57
N GLY A 317 13.69 -1.00 4.76
CA GLY A 317 14.41 -1.51 5.93
C GLY A 317 14.55 -3.02 5.92
N GLU A 318 15.03 -3.59 7.02
CA GLU A 318 15.32 -5.01 7.14
C GLU A 318 14.19 -5.77 7.85
N TYR A 319 13.88 -6.97 7.37
CA TYR A 319 13.09 -7.96 8.08
C TYR A 319 13.97 -9.09 8.62
N VAL A 320 13.73 -9.47 9.87
CA VAL A 320 14.34 -10.64 10.53
C VAL A 320 13.22 -11.44 11.17
N ASN A 321 12.99 -12.67 10.69
CA ASN A 321 11.94 -13.56 11.19
C ASN A 321 10.52 -12.95 11.12
N ASP A 322 10.13 -12.38 9.97
CA ASP A 322 8.84 -11.72 9.73
C ASP A 322 8.58 -10.46 10.59
N LYS A 323 9.62 -9.98 11.27
CA LYS A 323 9.60 -8.75 12.07
C LYS A 323 10.49 -7.70 11.43
N ARG A 324 10.00 -6.46 11.37
CA ARG A 324 10.82 -5.30 10.98
C ARG A 324 11.96 -5.14 12.00
N PHE A 325 13.17 -4.88 11.54
CA PHE A 325 14.37 -4.78 12.36
C PHE A 325 15.22 -3.58 11.92
N GLY A 326 15.93 -2.97 12.88
CA GLY A 326 16.91 -1.94 12.60
C GLY A 326 16.30 -0.62 12.11
N ILE A 327 17.08 0.14 11.34
CA ILE A 327 16.69 1.45 10.83
C ILE A 327 15.73 1.29 9.66
N TRP A 328 14.61 1.99 9.72
CA TRP A 328 13.66 2.10 8.60
C TRP A 328 13.65 3.54 8.08
N LYS A 329 13.53 3.70 6.76
CA LYS A 329 13.60 4.98 6.05
C LYS A 329 12.40 5.13 5.12
N TYR A 330 11.86 6.34 4.98
CA TYR A 330 10.95 6.69 3.90
C TYR A 330 11.81 7.07 2.71
N ILE A 331 11.44 6.58 1.53
CA ILE A 331 12.01 7.03 0.27
C ILE A 331 10.88 7.69 -0.51
N TYR A 332 11.09 8.96 -0.84
CA TYR A 332 10.14 9.77 -1.59
C TYR A 332 10.93 10.71 -2.50
N GLN A 333 10.66 10.65 -3.81
CA GLN A 333 11.45 11.38 -4.83
C GLN A 333 12.96 11.15 -4.66
N GLU A 334 13.36 9.88 -4.47
CA GLU A 334 14.75 9.45 -4.23
C GLU A 334 15.42 10.03 -2.97
N LYS A 335 14.67 10.76 -2.14
CA LYS A 335 15.16 11.31 -0.88
C LYS A 335 14.85 10.35 0.25
N GLU A 336 15.90 9.96 0.94
CA GLU A 336 15.80 9.17 2.17
C GLU A 336 15.46 10.09 3.35
N ILE A 337 14.42 9.72 4.09
CA ILE A 337 14.03 10.35 5.35
C ILE A 337 14.05 9.25 6.42
N ILE A 338 14.98 9.34 7.36
CA ILE A 338 15.09 8.36 8.44
C ILE A 338 13.80 8.40 9.27
N ILE A 339 13.08 7.27 9.34
CA ILE A 339 11.79 7.14 10.02
C ILE A 339 12.04 6.87 11.50
N GLY A 340 12.74 5.79 11.81
CA GLY A 340 12.96 5.33 13.18
C GLY A 340 13.62 3.95 13.24
N VAL A 341 13.70 3.37 14.43
CA VAL A 341 14.38 2.08 14.67
C VAL A 341 13.43 1.06 15.29
N TYR A 342 13.33 -0.11 14.67
CA TYR A 342 12.69 -1.28 15.25
C TYR A 342 13.70 -2.10 16.05
N ASP A 343 13.24 -2.67 17.17
CA ASP A 343 14.02 -3.62 17.93
C ASP A 343 13.93 -5.06 17.39
N GLN A 344 14.64 -5.98 18.04
CA GLN A 344 14.64 -7.42 17.72
C GLN A 344 13.27 -8.11 17.77
N ASN A 345 12.26 -7.46 18.36
CA ASN A 345 10.89 -7.97 18.44
C ASN A 345 9.95 -7.34 17.40
N GLY A 346 10.45 -6.43 16.55
CA GLY A 346 9.60 -5.67 15.64
C GLY A 346 8.85 -4.53 16.30
N ILE A 347 9.31 -4.08 17.48
CA ILE A 347 8.69 -3.00 18.24
C ILE A 347 9.40 -1.68 17.91
N LYS A 348 8.62 -0.65 17.55
CA LYS A 348 9.13 0.71 17.32
C LYS A 348 9.74 1.29 18.61
N LYS A 349 10.94 1.88 18.55
CA LYS A 349 11.59 2.55 19.69
C LYS A 349 12.20 3.90 19.33
N GLY A 350 12.27 4.80 20.30
CA GLY A 350 12.99 6.07 20.18
C GLY A 350 12.21 7.09 19.35
N LYS A 351 12.93 7.95 18.62
CA LYS A 351 12.35 8.99 17.77
C LYS A 351 11.82 8.42 16.46
N TRP A 352 10.64 8.88 16.07
CA TRP A 352 9.92 8.44 14.88
C TRP A 352 9.37 9.60 14.07
N ILE A 353 9.40 9.46 12.75
CA ILE A 353 8.70 10.29 11.77
C ILE A 353 7.66 9.42 11.07
N GLU A 354 6.39 9.80 11.04
CA GLU A 354 5.33 9.04 10.36
C GLU A 354 4.65 9.88 9.31
N PHE A 355 4.53 9.39 8.07
CA PHE A 355 3.77 10.11 7.06
C PHE A 355 2.26 10.07 7.37
N SER A 356 1.58 11.18 7.09
CA SER A 356 0.12 11.21 7.18
C SER A 356 -0.52 10.27 6.16
N GLU A 357 -1.74 9.84 6.44
CA GLU A 357 -2.53 9.01 5.52
C GLU A 357 -2.75 9.66 4.14
N GLY A 358 -2.76 11.00 4.07
CA GLY A 358 -2.88 11.77 2.82
C GLY A 358 -1.55 12.23 2.24
N PHE A 359 -0.41 11.65 2.67
CA PHE A 359 0.92 12.10 2.26
C PHE A 359 1.06 12.09 0.73
N SER A 360 1.46 13.24 0.18
CA SER A 360 1.62 13.42 -1.26
C SER A 360 2.41 14.69 -1.59
N ASN A 361 2.64 14.92 -2.88
CA ASN A 361 3.21 16.19 -3.37
C ASN A 361 2.40 17.42 -2.93
N PHE A 362 1.11 17.27 -2.63
CA PHE A 362 0.21 18.38 -2.24
C PHE A 362 -0.07 18.43 -0.74
N SER A 363 0.41 17.44 0.02
CA SER A 363 0.24 17.35 1.46
C SER A 363 1.42 16.60 2.06
N LYS A 364 2.55 17.30 2.23
CA LYS A 364 3.77 16.73 2.81
C LYS A 364 3.71 16.83 4.33
N VAL A 365 2.76 16.10 4.93
CA VAL A 365 2.57 16.06 6.37
C VAL A 365 3.26 14.84 6.96
N ALA A 366 4.08 15.06 7.99
CA ALA A 366 4.70 14.03 8.79
C ALA A 366 4.47 14.28 10.29
N TYR A 367 4.40 13.23 11.10
CA TYR A 367 4.25 13.29 12.55
C TYR A 367 5.57 12.90 13.21
N HIS A 368 6.13 13.78 14.03
CA HIS A 368 7.41 13.58 14.70
C HIS A 368 7.15 13.33 16.18
N GLY A 369 7.62 12.22 16.73
CA GLY A 369 7.49 11.96 18.15
C GLY A 369 8.33 10.80 18.62
N GLU A 370 7.99 10.23 19.77
CA GLU A 370 8.72 9.09 20.32
C GLU A 370 7.83 7.91 20.64
N TYR A 371 8.42 6.72 20.53
CA TYR A 371 7.87 5.45 20.97
C TYR A 371 8.56 4.98 22.26
N ASN A 372 7.77 4.43 23.19
CA ASN A 372 8.25 3.79 24.41
C ASN A 372 8.77 2.37 24.12
N LEU A 373 9.28 1.68 25.14
CA LEU A 373 9.84 0.33 25.00
C LEU A 373 8.78 -0.75 24.66
N LYS A 374 7.49 -0.44 24.82
CA LYS A 374 6.35 -1.31 24.47
C LYS A 374 5.83 -1.03 23.04
N GLY A 375 6.43 -0.08 22.30
CA GLY A 375 5.96 0.29 20.96
C GLY A 375 4.72 1.17 20.95
N GLN A 376 4.43 1.87 22.03
CA GLN A 376 3.37 2.87 22.11
C GLN A 376 3.95 4.27 21.93
N LYS A 377 3.19 5.15 21.27
CA LYS A 377 3.50 6.58 21.20
C LYS A 377 3.53 7.16 22.61
N LYS A 378 4.55 7.96 22.92
CA LYS A 378 4.72 8.65 24.21
C LYS A 378 5.11 10.11 24.00
N GLY A 379 4.87 10.93 25.02
CA GLY A 379 5.31 12.32 25.06
C GLY A 379 4.72 13.17 23.94
N LYS A 380 5.42 14.24 23.57
CA LYS A 380 4.99 15.19 22.55
C LYS A 380 5.17 14.61 21.15
N TRP A 381 4.12 14.74 20.34
CA TRP A 381 4.10 14.42 18.92
C TRP A 381 3.76 15.68 18.12
N ASP A 382 4.72 16.17 17.36
CA ASP A 382 4.61 17.36 16.53
C ASP A 382 4.07 16.97 15.14
N THR A 383 3.19 17.80 14.59
CA THR A 383 2.69 17.66 13.21
C THR A 383 3.45 18.62 12.31
N MET A 384 4.31 18.06 11.47
CA MET A 384 5.23 18.78 10.60
C MET A 384 4.67 18.83 9.18
N TYR A 385 4.73 19.99 8.54
CA TYR A 385 4.22 20.20 7.19
C TYR A 385 5.22 20.98 6.34
N SER A 386 5.46 20.51 5.11
CA SER A 386 6.30 21.20 4.12
C SER A 386 5.43 21.65 2.94
N GLN A 387 5.37 22.97 2.71
CA GLN A 387 4.73 23.54 1.53
C GLN A 387 5.54 23.19 0.28
N GLN A 388 4.91 23.00 -0.89
CA GLN A 388 5.60 22.59 -2.12
C GLN A 388 6.86 23.40 -2.49
N ARG A 389 6.86 24.71 -2.19
CA ARG A 389 7.98 25.62 -2.51
C ARG A 389 9.06 25.64 -1.41
N GLU A 390 8.76 25.13 -0.23
CA GLU A 390 9.62 25.21 0.94
C GLU A 390 10.24 23.84 1.24
N LYS A 391 11.57 23.79 1.27
CA LYS A 391 12.31 22.57 1.65
C LYS A 391 12.28 22.31 3.17
N GLN A 392 11.68 23.20 3.96
CA GLN A 392 11.65 23.10 5.41
C GLN A 392 10.26 22.66 5.89
N TYR A 393 10.25 21.80 6.89
CA TYR A 393 9.03 21.44 7.60
C TYR A 393 8.76 22.47 8.69
N ILE A 394 7.55 23.02 8.72
CA ILE A 394 7.04 23.85 9.80
C ILE A 394 6.15 23.02 10.72
N ASN A 395 6.22 23.27 12.02
CA ASN A 395 5.31 22.64 12.98
C ASN A 395 3.95 23.35 12.92
N ILE A 396 2.93 22.63 12.48
CA ILE A 396 1.56 23.13 12.32
C ILE A 396 0.59 22.56 13.36
N GLY A 397 1.04 21.65 14.24
CA GLY A 397 0.14 21.02 15.19
C GLY A 397 0.73 19.87 15.99
N GLY A 398 -0.15 18.95 16.43
CA GLY A 398 0.21 17.84 17.31
C GLY A 398 -0.26 18.01 18.74
N GLY A 399 0.27 17.19 19.65
CA GLY A 399 -0.08 17.18 21.08
C GLY A 399 0.70 16.12 21.84
N SER A 400 0.21 15.64 22.99
CA SER A 400 0.95 14.70 23.84
C SER A 400 0.21 13.39 24.10
N TYR A 401 0.93 12.27 24.14
CA TYR A 401 0.43 10.95 24.51
C TYR A 401 0.78 10.60 25.95
N ASN A 402 -0.20 10.06 26.70
CA ASN A 402 -0.04 9.72 28.10
C ASN A 402 0.92 8.52 28.24
N GLU A 403 1.99 8.68 29.02
CA GLU A 403 3.02 7.64 29.17
C GLU A 403 2.63 6.53 30.15
N GLN A 404 1.63 6.78 31.01
CA GLN A 404 1.28 5.86 32.10
C GLN A 404 0.41 4.68 31.66
N GLU A 405 -0.19 4.74 30.48
CA GLU A 405 -1.18 3.76 30.04
C GLU A 405 -0.63 2.76 29.03
N GLU A 406 -1.24 1.57 28.98
CA GLU A 406 -0.89 0.52 28.02
C GLU A 406 -1.37 0.80 26.59
N SER A 407 -1.86 2.01 26.31
CA SER A 407 -2.30 2.40 24.98
C SER A 407 -1.90 3.84 24.67
N SER A 408 -1.73 4.15 23.38
CA SER A 408 -1.35 5.49 22.91
C SER A 408 -2.54 6.45 23.00
N ILE A 409 -2.86 6.88 24.21
CA ILE A 409 -3.96 7.80 24.51
C ILE A 409 -3.49 9.25 24.37
N LYS A 410 -4.17 10.02 23.51
CA LYS A 410 -3.96 11.47 23.40
C LYS A 410 -4.46 12.17 24.67
N PHE A 411 -3.73 13.14 25.20
CA PHE A 411 -4.16 13.92 26.37
C PHE A 411 -3.73 15.39 26.25
N GLY A 412 -4.45 16.28 26.93
CA GLY A 412 -4.15 17.71 26.96
C GLY A 412 -4.46 18.42 25.64
N LYS A 413 -3.77 19.53 25.38
CA LYS A 413 -4.00 20.35 24.18
C LYS A 413 -3.54 19.61 22.93
N TRP A 414 -4.39 19.62 21.89
CA TRP A 414 -4.10 19.00 20.62
C TRP A 414 -4.51 19.88 19.44
N ILE A 415 -3.76 19.80 18.34
CA ILE A 415 -4.06 20.38 17.04
C ILE A 415 -4.09 19.22 16.03
N GLU A 416 -5.29 18.88 15.57
CA GLU A 416 -5.53 17.84 14.55
C GLU A 416 -5.61 18.45 13.16
N LEU A 417 -5.28 17.67 12.14
CA LEU A 417 -5.51 18.06 10.76
C LEU A 417 -6.89 17.59 10.29
N SER A 418 -7.50 18.34 9.39
CA SER A 418 -8.66 17.86 8.62
C SER A 418 -8.27 16.68 7.71
N ASN A 419 -9.24 15.80 7.41
CA ASN A 419 -9.02 14.67 6.49
C ASN A 419 -8.61 15.14 5.08
N GLY A 420 -9.00 16.37 4.71
CA GLY A 420 -8.65 17.01 3.43
C GLY A 420 -7.41 17.90 3.49
N PHE A 421 -6.60 17.84 4.55
CA PHE A 421 -5.45 18.73 4.73
C PHE A 421 -4.47 18.62 3.56
N ARG A 422 -4.19 19.77 2.95
CA ARG A 422 -3.29 19.97 1.81
C ARG A 422 -2.95 21.45 1.69
N ASP A 423 -2.03 21.80 0.79
CA ASP A 423 -1.56 23.17 0.55
C ASP A 423 -2.67 24.22 0.44
N ALA A 424 -3.78 23.90 -0.25
CA ALA A 424 -4.89 24.83 -0.44
C ALA A 424 -5.98 24.76 0.66
N SER A 425 -6.01 23.71 1.49
CA SER A 425 -7.04 23.50 2.52
C SER A 425 -6.57 23.88 3.92
N GLN A 426 -5.36 23.49 4.34
CA GLN A 426 -4.75 23.86 5.64
C GLN A 426 -5.70 24.04 6.84
N VAL A 427 -6.74 23.19 6.97
CA VAL A 427 -7.71 23.25 8.09
C VAL A 427 -7.21 22.39 9.25
N THR A 428 -7.18 22.97 10.45
CA THR A 428 -6.85 22.28 11.71
C THR A 428 -7.96 22.39 12.75
N TYR A 429 -8.02 21.42 13.66
CA TYR A 429 -8.93 21.38 14.80
C TYR A 429 -8.15 21.47 16.10
N ASN A 430 -8.38 22.51 16.90
CA ASN A 430 -7.61 22.75 18.11
C ASN A 430 -8.51 22.62 19.33
N GLY A 431 -8.14 21.78 20.28
CA GLY A 431 -8.91 21.63 21.53
C GLY A 431 -8.17 20.77 22.55
N TYR A 432 -8.91 20.14 23.46
CA TYR A 432 -8.35 19.37 24.55
C TYR A 432 -8.87 17.93 24.55
N TYR A 433 -7.97 17.02 24.92
CA TYR A 433 -8.27 15.65 25.30
C TYR A 433 -8.16 15.48 26.81
N ASN A 434 -9.05 14.68 27.38
CA ASN A 434 -8.95 14.22 28.76
C ASN A 434 -7.95 13.06 28.89
N ASN A 435 -7.81 12.51 30.09
CA ASN A 435 -6.88 11.40 30.37
C ASN A 435 -7.30 10.06 29.75
N LYS A 436 -8.54 9.92 29.27
CA LYS A 436 -9.07 8.72 28.61
C LYS A 436 -8.99 8.79 27.08
N GLY A 437 -8.48 9.89 26.51
CA GLY A 437 -8.41 10.07 25.05
C GLY A 437 -9.67 10.64 24.43
N ASN A 438 -10.58 11.17 25.24
CA ASN A 438 -11.81 11.80 24.78
C ASN A 438 -11.60 13.31 24.61
N LYS A 439 -12.05 13.85 23.48
CA LYS A 439 -12.21 15.29 23.26
C LYS A 439 -13.16 15.89 24.30
N ILE A 440 -12.77 17.01 24.90
CA ILE A 440 -13.54 17.75 25.90
C ILE A 440 -13.47 19.26 25.66
N GLY A 441 -14.46 19.99 26.15
CA GLY A 441 -14.47 21.45 26.17
C GLY A 441 -14.53 22.08 24.77
N GLY A 442 -14.10 23.34 24.67
CA GLY A 442 -14.13 24.09 23.42
C GLY A 442 -13.08 23.60 22.41
N TRP A 443 -13.53 23.39 21.17
CA TRP A 443 -12.71 23.08 20.00
C TRP A 443 -12.91 24.15 18.95
N ILE A 444 -11.81 24.70 18.42
CA ILE A 444 -11.84 25.70 17.35
C ILE A 444 -11.37 25.09 16.03
N ILE A 445 -11.98 25.51 14.93
CA ILE A 445 -11.56 25.16 13.57
C ILE A 445 -10.78 26.33 13.01
N VAL A 446 -9.56 26.09 12.54
CA VAL A 446 -8.63 27.11 12.05
C VAL A 446 -8.25 26.82 10.60
N TYR A 447 -8.35 27.81 9.73
CA TYR A 447 -7.89 27.79 8.34
C TYR A 447 -6.80 28.82 8.14
N LYS A 448 -5.60 28.41 7.72
CA LYS A 448 -4.44 29.30 7.49
C LYS A 448 -4.20 30.29 8.65
N GLY A 449 -4.38 29.83 9.89
CA GLY A 449 -4.21 30.62 11.12
C GLY A 449 -5.43 31.46 11.54
N GLN A 450 -6.49 31.52 10.75
CA GLN A 450 -7.74 32.21 11.09
C GLN A 450 -8.80 31.23 11.62
N GLN A 451 -9.43 31.55 12.75
CA GLN A 451 -10.57 30.77 13.24
C GLN A 451 -11.76 30.92 12.27
N ILE A 452 -12.28 29.80 11.78
CA ILE A 452 -13.43 29.72 10.88
C ILE A 452 -14.64 29.04 11.49
N GLY A 453 -14.46 28.35 12.62
CA GLY A 453 -15.55 27.66 13.30
C GLY A 453 -15.14 27.05 14.64
N GLY A 454 -15.91 26.09 15.10
CA GLY A 454 -15.71 25.42 16.38
C GLY A 454 -17.01 25.12 17.11
N GLY A 455 -16.89 24.53 18.29
CA GLY A 455 -17.98 24.26 19.22
C GLY A 455 -17.44 23.55 20.46
N SER A 456 -18.30 22.91 21.23
CA SER A 456 -17.89 22.24 22.48
C SER A 456 -18.16 20.74 22.44
N TYR A 457 -17.27 19.98 23.08
CA TYR A 457 -17.47 18.57 23.38
C TYR A 457 -17.80 18.38 24.86
N ASP A 458 -18.73 17.47 25.13
CA ASP A 458 -19.00 16.88 26.44
C ASP A 458 -18.58 15.41 26.44
N GLU A 459 -18.20 14.92 27.62
CA GLU A 459 -17.89 13.50 27.82
C GLU A 459 -19.02 12.85 28.59
N GLN A 460 -19.75 11.96 27.94
CA GLN A 460 -20.74 11.11 28.61
C GLN A 460 -20.41 9.65 28.35
N GLU A 461 -20.39 8.86 29.42
CA GLU A 461 -20.09 7.41 29.36
C GLU A 461 -18.75 7.06 28.69
N GLY A 462 -17.79 8.00 28.70
CA GLY A 462 -16.48 7.79 28.06
C GLY A 462 -16.49 7.95 26.54
N ILE A 463 -17.52 8.58 25.97
CA ILE A 463 -17.60 8.95 24.55
C ILE A 463 -17.64 10.48 24.43
N SER A 464 -16.84 11.04 23.54
CA SER A 464 -16.89 12.47 23.21
C SER A 464 -18.08 12.80 22.31
N MET A 465 -18.99 13.62 22.80
CA MET A 465 -20.15 14.09 22.04
C MET A 465 -20.08 15.59 21.81
N LYS A 466 -20.40 16.03 20.59
CA LYS A 466 -20.55 17.46 20.27
C LYS A 466 -21.81 17.98 20.95
N ILE A 467 -21.74 19.14 21.58
CA ILE A 467 -22.89 19.78 22.25
C ILE A 467 -22.97 21.27 21.91
N GLY A 468 -24.18 21.82 21.98
CA GLY A 468 -24.44 23.25 21.80
C GLY A 468 -24.21 23.75 20.37
N ARG A 469 -23.94 25.04 20.21
CA ARG A 469 -23.68 25.66 18.90
C ARG A 469 -22.35 25.21 18.30
N TRP A 470 -22.39 24.84 17.03
CA TRP A 470 -21.25 24.41 16.24
C TRP A 470 -21.20 25.13 14.91
N ILE A 471 -19.99 25.48 14.48
CA ILE A 471 -19.67 25.85 13.11
C ILE A 471 -18.66 24.82 12.59
N GLU A 472 -19.06 24.01 11.62
CA GLU A 472 -18.27 22.94 11.02
C GLU A 472 -17.74 23.34 9.65
N ASP A 473 -16.55 22.89 9.26
CA ASP A 473 -16.08 22.99 7.89
C ASP A 473 -16.72 21.91 6.99
N TRP A 474 -16.81 22.20 5.70
CA TRP A 474 -17.22 21.23 4.70
C TRP A 474 -16.07 20.26 4.36
N GLU A 475 -16.37 19.00 4.06
CA GLU A 475 -15.34 18.02 3.69
C GLU A 475 -14.52 18.46 2.46
N GLY A 476 -15.14 19.22 1.56
CA GLY A 476 -14.47 19.85 0.42
C GLY A 476 -13.89 21.23 0.72
N PHE A 477 -13.65 21.62 1.98
CA PHE A 477 -13.16 22.95 2.35
C PHE A 477 -11.74 23.19 1.80
N TRP A 478 -11.56 24.29 1.07
CA TRP A 478 -10.26 24.76 0.58
C TRP A 478 -10.36 26.22 0.12
N GLU A 479 -9.25 26.76 -0.39
CA GLU A 479 -9.12 28.17 -0.78
C GLU A 479 -10.25 28.71 -1.66
N GLN A 480 -10.75 27.93 -2.63
CA GLN A 480 -11.86 28.32 -3.50
C GLN A 480 -13.21 27.70 -3.09
N SER A 481 -13.34 27.19 -1.86
CA SER A 481 -14.61 26.71 -1.33
C SER A 481 -14.59 26.74 0.19
N GLN A 482 -14.74 27.93 0.75
CA GLN A 482 -14.76 28.12 2.20
C GLN A 482 -16.21 28.01 2.71
N VAL A 483 -16.75 26.79 2.65
CA VAL A 483 -18.11 26.48 3.09
C VAL A 483 -18.11 25.94 4.51
N THR A 484 -18.91 26.53 5.38
CA THR A 484 -19.15 26.06 6.75
C THR A 484 -20.64 25.78 6.99
N PHE A 485 -20.90 24.94 7.99
CA PHE A 485 -22.24 24.58 8.46
C PHE A 485 -22.39 25.06 9.89
N GLU A 486 -23.38 25.90 10.15
CA GLU A 486 -23.64 26.46 11.47
C GLU A 486 -24.97 25.97 12.01
N GLY A 487 -24.99 25.41 13.22
CA GLY A 487 -26.22 24.98 13.88
C GLY A 487 -25.96 24.47 15.29
N GLU A 488 -26.87 23.66 15.83
CA GLU A 488 -26.77 23.16 17.20
C GLU A 488 -26.77 21.64 17.29
N TYR A 489 -26.08 21.14 18.31
CA TYR A 489 -26.08 19.76 18.76
C TYR A 489 -26.79 19.64 20.12
N ASN A 490 -27.62 18.60 20.27
CA ASN A 490 -28.20 18.25 21.57
C ASN A 490 -27.20 17.48 22.45
N LEU A 491 -27.59 17.17 23.69
CA LEU A 491 -26.75 16.47 24.66
C LEU A 491 -26.34 15.05 24.23
N ASN A 492 -27.07 14.45 23.29
CA ASN A 492 -26.80 13.11 22.74
C ASN A 492 -25.89 13.16 21.51
N GLY A 493 -25.27 14.31 21.19
CA GLY A 493 -24.39 14.45 20.03
C GLY A 493 -25.10 14.48 18.69
N ASN A 494 -26.42 14.70 18.64
CA ASN A 494 -27.19 14.78 17.40
C ASN A 494 -27.38 16.23 16.96
N LYS A 495 -27.31 16.46 15.64
CA LYS A 495 -27.68 17.75 15.05
C LYS A 495 -29.17 17.97 15.24
N VAL A 496 -29.55 19.15 15.72
CA VAL A 496 -30.94 19.56 15.97
C VAL A 496 -31.19 20.96 15.44
N GLY A 497 -32.47 21.32 15.26
CA GLY A 497 -32.89 22.67 14.90
C GLY A 497 -32.39 23.11 13.53
N LYS A 498 -32.30 24.42 13.33
CA LYS A 498 -31.87 25.02 12.05
C LYS A 498 -30.36 24.96 11.89
N TRP A 499 -29.92 24.53 10.71
CA TRP A 499 -28.54 24.51 10.27
C TRP A 499 -28.37 25.36 9.02
N ASP A 500 -27.57 26.41 9.13
CA ASP A 500 -27.27 27.34 8.04
C ASP A 500 -25.99 26.92 7.32
N ILE A 501 -25.97 27.07 5.99
CA ILE A 501 -24.76 26.85 5.19
C ILE A 501 -24.21 28.22 4.79
N ILE A 502 -23.00 28.50 5.25
CA ILE A 502 -22.33 29.79 5.07
C ILE A 502 -21.17 29.57 4.10
N TYR A 503 -21.07 30.42 3.09
CA TYR A 503 -19.94 30.47 2.19
C TYR A 503 -19.21 31.78 2.38
N LYS A 504 -17.89 31.70 2.56
CA LYS A 504 -17.03 32.85 2.79
C LYS A 504 -16.12 33.11 1.60
N LYS A 505 -16.07 34.37 1.14
CA LYS A 505 -15.12 34.82 0.12
C LYS A 505 -14.69 36.24 0.44
N ASP A 506 -13.39 36.54 0.37
CA ASP A 506 -12.86 37.90 0.55
C ASP A 506 -13.34 38.60 1.83
N GLN A 507 -13.45 37.86 2.94
CA GLN A 507 -14.01 38.26 4.24
C GLN A 507 -15.53 38.42 4.31
N GLU A 508 -16.25 38.40 3.19
CA GLU A 508 -17.72 38.38 3.16
C GLU A 508 -18.25 36.98 3.43
N SER A 509 -19.23 36.87 4.32
CA SER A 509 -19.96 35.64 4.59
C SER A 509 -21.37 35.74 4.01
N LYS A 510 -21.75 34.81 3.14
CA LYS A 510 -23.10 34.71 2.56
C LYS A 510 -23.74 33.40 3.01
N GLN A 511 -24.94 33.47 3.59
CA GLN A 511 -25.76 32.28 3.74
C GLN A 511 -26.21 31.80 2.35
N ILE A 512 -25.74 30.64 1.94
CA ILE A 512 -26.05 30.05 0.63
C ILE A 512 -27.08 28.93 0.72
N GLY A 513 -27.28 28.36 1.91
CA GLY A 513 -28.27 27.31 2.11
C GLY A 513 -28.54 26.99 3.57
N GLY A 514 -29.01 25.77 3.82
CA GLY A 514 -29.42 25.31 5.15
C GLY A 514 -30.74 24.56 5.15
N GLY A 515 -31.16 24.11 6.32
CA GLY A 515 -32.44 23.46 6.59
C GLY A 515 -32.54 23.08 8.07
N SER A 516 -33.51 22.23 8.43
CA SER A 516 -33.69 21.82 9.82
C SER A 516 -33.40 20.33 10.02
N PHE A 517 -32.90 19.99 11.20
CA PHE A 517 -32.85 18.63 11.72
C PHE A 517 -33.98 18.40 12.72
N ASP A 518 -34.46 17.16 12.79
CA ASP A 518 -35.46 16.74 13.76
C ASP A 518 -34.94 16.88 15.20
N GLU A 519 -35.78 17.40 16.09
CA GLU A 519 -35.46 17.57 17.52
C GLU A 519 -35.77 16.30 18.32
N GLN A 520 -36.50 15.32 17.75
CA GLN A 520 -36.77 14.05 18.42
C GLN A 520 -35.47 13.33 18.78
N GLU A 521 -35.40 12.85 20.03
CA GLU A 521 -34.18 12.29 20.60
C GLU A 521 -33.60 11.15 19.75
N GLY A 522 -32.31 11.25 19.44
CA GLY A 522 -31.49 10.14 18.95
C GLY A 522 -31.28 10.06 17.45
N THR A 523 -31.78 11.00 16.63
CA THR A 523 -31.52 10.95 15.17
C THR A 523 -31.13 12.30 14.58
N SER A 524 -29.96 12.38 13.91
CA SER A 524 -29.57 13.57 13.11
C SER A 524 -30.26 13.56 11.74
N LYS A 525 -31.59 13.41 11.71
CA LYS A 525 -32.40 13.35 10.48
C LYS A 525 -32.71 14.75 9.98
N LYS A 526 -32.44 15.00 8.69
CA LYS A 526 -32.86 16.23 8.01
C LYS A 526 -34.37 16.20 7.79
N ILE A 527 -35.05 17.32 8.01
CA ILE A 527 -36.50 17.47 7.80
C ILE A 527 -36.80 18.81 7.10
N GLY A 528 -37.94 18.87 6.42
CA GLY A 528 -38.44 20.08 5.78
C GLY A 528 -37.59 20.52 4.58
N ILE A 529 -37.65 21.81 4.26
CA ILE A 529 -36.97 22.38 3.10
C ILE A 529 -35.47 22.52 3.38
N TRP A 530 -34.67 22.04 2.44
CA TRP A 530 -33.21 22.10 2.47
C TRP A 530 -32.64 22.73 1.21
N ARG A 531 -31.62 23.56 1.40
CA ARG A 531 -30.73 24.01 0.33
C ARG A 531 -29.33 23.49 0.63
N GLU A 532 -28.89 22.49 -0.13
CA GLU A 532 -27.64 21.75 0.08
C GLU A 532 -26.54 22.20 -0.87
N VAL A 533 -25.30 22.11 -0.42
CA VAL A 533 -24.12 22.31 -1.26
C VAL A 533 -23.79 21.03 -2.00
N CYS A 534 -23.56 21.14 -3.31
CA CYS A 534 -23.16 20.01 -4.15
C CYS A 534 -21.71 19.62 -3.89
N TRP A 535 -21.40 18.34 -4.09
CA TRP A 535 -20.03 17.84 -4.10
C TRP A 535 -19.24 18.56 -5.22
N GLY A 536 -18.08 19.12 -4.90
CA GLY A 536 -17.33 19.97 -5.84
C GLY A 536 -17.79 21.44 -5.95
N PHE A 537 -18.59 21.94 -5.00
CA PHE A 537 -18.79 23.39 -4.84
C PHE A 537 -17.45 24.13 -4.83
N GLN A 538 -17.41 25.23 -5.58
CA GLN A 538 -16.30 26.16 -5.62
C GLN A 538 -16.81 27.56 -5.97
N ASP A 539 -16.00 28.58 -5.73
CA ASP A 539 -16.29 30.00 -5.97
C ASP A 539 -16.98 30.26 -7.33
N MET A 540 -16.54 29.54 -8.36
CA MET A 540 -17.02 29.70 -9.73
C MET A 540 -18.30 28.93 -10.03
N SER A 541 -18.53 27.76 -9.42
CA SER A 541 -19.74 26.96 -9.68
C SER A 541 -20.90 27.35 -8.77
N GLN A 542 -20.65 27.50 -7.47
CA GLN A 542 -21.69 27.72 -6.45
C GLN A 542 -22.93 26.84 -6.63
N LEU A 543 -22.72 25.55 -6.90
CA LEU A 543 -23.78 24.60 -7.22
C LEU A 543 -24.53 24.16 -5.95
N LEU A 544 -25.84 24.40 -5.93
CA LEU A 544 -26.74 24.12 -4.83
C LEU A 544 -27.88 23.20 -5.26
N PHE A 545 -28.36 22.36 -4.36
CA PHE A 545 -29.59 21.59 -4.51
C PHE A 545 -30.66 22.14 -3.57
N TYR A 546 -31.90 22.26 -4.01
CA TYR A 546 -33.01 22.78 -3.22
C TYR A 546 -34.17 21.79 -3.28
N GLY A 547 -34.65 21.31 -2.14
CA GLY A 547 -35.79 20.39 -2.10
C GLY A 547 -36.25 20.10 -0.68
N GLU A 548 -37.02 19.04 -0.50
CA GLU A 548 -37.64 18.71 0.78
C GLU A 548 -37.21 17.33 1.29
N TYR A 549 -37.07 17.24 2.61
CA TYR A 549 -36.94 16.01 3.37
C TYR A 549 -38.22 15.75 4.17
N ASN A 550 -38.68 14.50 4.20
CA ASN A 550 -39.78 14.10 5.07
C ASN A 550 -39.31 13.77 6.50
N ALA A 551 -40.25 13.42 7.38
CA ALA A 551 -39.97 13.10 8.79
C ALA A 551 -39.04 11.88 9.00
N ASN A 552 -38.89 11.01 8.00
CA ASN A 552 -37.98 9.86 8.07
C ASN A 552 -36.52 10.24 7.71
N GLY A 553 -36.26 11.47 7.29
CA GLY A 553 -34.95 11.88 6.77
C GLY A 553 -34.76 11.55 5.29
N ASN A 554 -35.84 11.23 4.57
CA ASN A 554 -35.82 10.87 3.16
C ASN A 554 -36.12 12.08 2.26
N LYS A 555 -35.35 12.23 1.17
CA LYS A 555 -35.62 13.22 0.12
C LYS A 555 -36.94 12.89 -0.56
N VAL A 556 -37.82 13.88 -0.68
CA VAL A 556 -39.13 13.76 -1.32
C VAL A 556 -39.43 14.96 -2.22
N GLY A 557 -40.41 14.81 -3.10
CA GLY A 557 -40.91 15.91 -3.92
C GLY A 557 -39.92 16.39 -4.97
N LYS A 558 -40.08 17.64 -5.41
CA LYS A 558 -39.22 18.25 -6.44
C LYS A 558 -37.94 18.79 -5.81
N TRP A 559 -36.82 18.44 -6.42
CA TRP A 559 -35.49 18.93 -6.10
C TRP A 559 -34.95 19.73 -7.28
N GLU A 560 -34.59 20.98 -7.05
CA GLU A 560 -34.00 21.89 -8.04
C GLU A 560 -32.49 21.97 -7.87
N MET A 561 -31.78 22.14 -8.98
CA MET A 561 -30.35 22.37 -9.00
C MET A 561 -30.08 23.79 -9.49
N GLN A 562 -29.38 24.58 -8.68
CA GLN A 562 -29.13 26.00 -8.92
C GLN A 562 -27.64 26.30 -8.97
N MET A 563 -27.20 27.10 -9.93
CA MET A 563 -25.82 27.54 -10.10
C MET A 563 -25.83 29.07 -10.17
N LYS A 564 -25.17 29.77 -9.22
CA LYS A 564 -25.24 31.24 -9.10
C LYS A 564 -26.69 31.76 -9.17
N GLU A 565 -27.59 31.14 -8.41
CA GLU A 565 -29.03 31.45 -8.34
C GLU A 565 -29.83 31.17 -9.63
N CYS A 566 -29.20 30.68 -10.69
CA CYS A 566 -29.88 30.24 -11.90
C CYS A 566 -30.26 28.75 -11.77
N LYS A 567 -31.54 28.42 -12.00
CA LYS A 567 -31.97 27.01 -12.08
C LYS A 567 -31.35 26.35 -13.31
N ILE A 568 -30.41 25.44 -13.08
CA ILE A 568 -29.73 24.70 -14.15
C ILE A 568 -30.23 23.28 -14.30
N GLY A 569 -30.98 22.72 -13.34
CA GLY A 569 -31.54 21.36 -13.42
C GLY A 569 -32.39 20.94 -12.22
N GLY A 570 -32.43 19.64 -11.94
CA GLY A 570 -33.27 19.05 -10.90
C GLY A 570 -34.15 17.90 -11.40
N GLY A 571 -34.96 17.33 -10.50
CA GLY A 571 -35.93 16.28 -10.77
C GLY A 571 -36.78 16.00 -9.53
N SER A 572 -37.40 14.81 -9.43
CA SER A 572 -38.23 14.45 -8.28
C SER A 572 -37.70 13.23 -7.52
N TYR A 573 -37.93 13.19 -6.21
CA TYR A 573 -37.75 12.01 -5.38
C TYR A 573 -39.09 11.47 -4.89
N GLU A 574 -39.16 10.14 -4.74
CA GLU A 574 -40.26 9.42 -4.10
C GLU A 574 -39.69 8.43 -3.08
N GLU A 575 -40.30 8.36 -1.89
CA GLU A 575 -39.94 7.37 -0.88
C GLU A 575 -40.64 6.05 -1.18
N GLN A 576 -39.87 4.98 -1.31
CA GLN A 576 -40.38 3.62 -1.45
C GLN A 576 -39.60 2.70 -0.50
N GLU A 577 -40.31 1.96 0.34
CA GLU A 577 -39.71 1.02 1.32
C GLU A 577 -38.71 1.69 2.27
N GLY A 578 -38.96 2.94 2.65
CA GLY A 578 -38.09 3.71 3.54
C GLY A 578 -36.80 4.24 2.90
N VAL A 579 -36.68 4.17 1.57
CA VAL A 579 -35.53 4.68 0.82
C VAL A 579 -35.97 5.74 -0.19
N SER A 580 -35.24 6.85 -0.25
CA SER A 580 -35.46 7.91 -1.25
C SER A 580 -34.96 7.49 -2.63
N ARG A 581 -35.83 7.46 -3.65
CA ARG A 581 -35.47 7.10 -5.02
C ARG A 581 -35.73 8.28 -5.96
N LYS A 582 -34.81 8.56 -6.87
CA LYS A 582 -35.02 9.53 -7.97
C LYS A 582 -36.09 8.97 -8.92
N ILE A 583 -37.04 9.80 -9.35
CA ILE A 583 -38.10 9.44 -10.29
C ILE A 583 -38.33 10.53 -11.33
N GLY A 584 -38.87 10.15 -12.48
CA GLY A 584 -39.23 11.06 -13.57
C GLY A 584 -38.02 11.70 -14.22
N TYR A 585 -38.24 12.82 -14.91
CA TYR A 585 -37.17 13.53 -15.61
C TYR A 585 -36.22 14.22 -14.64
N TRP A 586 -34.93 14.04 -14.87
CA TRP A 586 -33.82 14.59 -14.11
C TRP A 586 -32.83 15.29 -15.02
N ARG A 587 -32.35 16.44 -14.56
CA ARG A 587 -31.15 17.10 -15.06
C ARG A 587 -30.11 17.16 -13.95
N GLU A 588 -29.07 16.34 -14.07
CA GLU A 588 -28.00 16.16 -13.08
C GLU A 588 -26.73 16.88 -13.54
N CYS A 589 -25.86 17.32 -12.62
CA CYS A 589 -24.54 17.85 -12.97
C CYS A 589 -23.46 16.78 -12.78
N ILE A 590 -22.39 16.82 -13.58
CA ILE A 590 -21.19 15.98 -13.37
C ILE A 590 -20.27 16.64 -12.35
N ASP A 591 -19.77 15.87 -11.40
CA ASP A 591 -18.77 16.36 -10.44
C ASP A 591 -17.45 16.72 -11.15
N GLY A 592 -16.96 17.95 -10.92
CA GLY A 592 -15.61 18.41 -11.31
C GLY A 592 -15.60 19.47 -12.41
N PHE A 593 -15.98 20.71 -12.10
CA PHE A 593 -15.93 21.82 -13.07
C PHE A 593 -14.55 22.48 -13.13
N SER A 594 -14.11 22.85 -14.33
CA SER A 594 -13.18 23.98 -14.52
C SER A 594 -13.96 25.27 -14.71
N ASP A 595 -13.27 26.40 -14.53
CA ASP A 595 -13.79 27.69 -14.05
C ASP A 595 -15.06 28.30 -14.68
N ASP A 596 -15.62 27.80 -15.80
CA ASP A 596 -16.88 28.32 -16.38
C ASP A 596 -17.76 27.27 -17.08
N ALA A 597 -17.38 26.00 -17.07
CA ALA A 597 -18.06 24.97 -17.86
C ALA A 597 -18.77 23.97 -16.96
N TYR A 598 -20.09 23.82 -17.10
CA TYR A 598 -20.84 22.75 -16.45
C TYR A 598 -21.37 21.76 -17.47
N VAL A 599 -21.25 20.48 -17.12
CA VAL A 599 -21.84 19.38 -17.88
C VAL A 599 -23.05 18.85 -17.13
N THR A 600 -24.20 18.77 -17.81
CA THR A 600 -25.41 18.15 -17.25
C THR A 600 -25.85 16.90 -18.01
N TYR A 601 -26.35 15.92 -17.28
CA TYR A 601 -27.03 14.74 -17.80
C TYR A 601 -28.55 14.93 -17.69
N ASN A 602 -29.24 14.89 -18.82
CA ASN A 602 -30.70 15.04 -18.89
C ASN A 602 -31.33 13.71 -19.25
N GLY A 603 -32.17 13.11 -18.41
CA GLY A 603 -32.93 11.92 -18.79
C GLY A 603 -33.95 11.53 -17.75
N GLU A 604 -34.45 10.30 -17.79
CA GLU A 604 -35.53 9.86 -16.91
C GLU A 604 -35.07 8.76 -15.95
N TYR A 605 -35.61 8.78 -14.73
CA TYR A 605 -35.57 7.70 -13.77
C TYR A 605 -36.93 7.04 -13.66
N ASN A 606 -36.97 5.71 -13.62
CA ASN A 606 -38.21 5.00 -13.33
C ASN A 606 -38.50 4.94 -11.82
N LYS A 607 -39.64 4.35 -11.44
CA LYS A 607 -40.07 4.22 -10.04
C LYS A 607 -39.08 3.48 -9.13
N LYS A 608 -38.23 2.61 -9.69
CA LYS A 608 -37.21 1.88 -8.91
C LYS A 608 -35.94 2.69 -8.66
N GLY A 609 -35.82 3.91 -9.19
CA GLY A 609 -34.60 4.73 -9.10
C GLY A 609 -33.55 4.39 -10.15
N ILE A 610 -33.93 3.72 -11.23
CA ILE A 610 -33.02 3.30 -12.31
C ILE A 610 -33.13 4.27 -13.49
N LYS A 611 -31.99 4.69 -14.07
CA LYS A 611 -31.99 5.53 -15.28
C LYS A 611 -32.59 4.75 -16.46
N VAL A 612 -33.52 5.37 -17.19
CA VAL A 612 -34.21 4.82 -18.36
C VAL A 612 -34.33 5.88 -19.46
N GLY A 613 -34.61 5.43 -20.68
CA GLY A 613 -34.90 6.32 -21.80
C GLY A 613 -33.67 7.07 -22.32
N LYS A 614 -33.89 8.19 -23.00
CA LYS A 614 -32.81 9.00 -23.59
C LYS A 614 -32.17 9.88 -22.54
N TRP A 615 -30.85 9.81 -22.44
CA TRP A 615 -30.02 10.64 -21.60
C TRP A 615 -29.10 11.51 -22.47
N GLU A 616 -29.18 12.83 -22.34
CA GLU A 616 -28.35 13.78 -23.10
C GLU A 616 -27.27 14.38 -22.20
N ILE A 617 -26.04 14.45 -22.70
CA ILE A 617 -24.93 15.16 -22.05
C ILE A 617 -24.86 16.54 -22.65
N LEU A 618 -25.07 17.57 -21.83
CA LEU A 618 -25.04 18.97 -22.25
C LEU A 618 -23.84 19.68 -21.63
N HIS A 619 -23.04 20.39 -22.43
CA HIS A 619 -22.02 21.32 -21.97
C HIS A 619 -22.56 22.74 -22.12
N GLN A 620 -22.74 23.46 -21.00
CA GLN A 620 -23.36 24.79 -20.99
C GLN A 620 -24.71 24.83 -21.75
N GLY A 621 -25.51 23.77 -21.59
CA GLY A 621 -26.80 23.62 -22.25
C GLY A 621 -26.75 23.12 -23.71
N LEU A 622 -25.56 23.03 -24.33
CA LEU A 622 -25.40 22.49 -25.67
C LEU A 622 -25.12 20.98 -25.63
N PRO A 623 -25.86 20.15 -26.38
CA PRO A 623 -25.59 18.71 -26.42
C PRO A 623 -24.17 18.44 -26.93
N ILE A 624 -23.40 17.71 -26.14
CA ILE A 624 -22.07 17.18 -26.48
C ILE A 624 -22.05 15.66 -26.53
N GLY A 625 -23.08 15.00 -25.99
CA GLY A 625 -23.17 13.55 -26.02
C GLY A 625 -24.45 12.97 -25.42
N GLY A 626 -24.38 11.72 -24.96
CA GLY A 626 -25.51 10.99 -24.41
C GLY A 626 -25.96 9.80 -25.27
N GLY A 627 -27.01 9.12 -24.83
CA GLY A 627 -27.64 8.00 -25.53
C GLY A 627 -28.73 7.35 -24.68
N LEU A 628 -29.08 6.09 -24.93
CA LEU A 628 -30.23 5.45 -24.26
C LEU A 628 -29.80 4.60 -23.05
N TYR A 629 -30.61 4.60 -22.01
CA TYR A 629 -30.56 3.62 -20.92
C TYR A 629 -31.79 2.72 -20.95
N TYR A 630 -31.61 1.46 -20.56
CA TYR A 630 -32.67 0.47 -20.43
C TYR A 630 -32.47 -0.36 -19.15
N GLU A 631 -33.57 -0.73 -18.50
CA GLU A 631 -33.54 -1.62 -17.33
C GLU A 631 -33.72 -3.07 -17.79
N ILE A 632 -32.80 -3.95 -17.40
CA ILE A 632 -32.95 -5.40 -17.54
C ILE A 632 -32.77 -6.02 -16.17
N GLU A 633 -33.82 -6.68 -15.66
CA GLU A 633 -33.79 -7.38 -14.36
C GLU A 633 -33.36 -6.50 -13.16
N GLY A 634 -33.73 -5.20 -13.17
CA GLY A 634 -33.35 -4.27 -12.11
C GLY A 634 -31.93 -3.69 -12.24
N ILE A 635 -31.21 -4.00 -13.32
CA ILE A 635 -29.87 -3.46 -13.59
C ILE A 635 -29.95 -2.44 -14.73
N GLN A 636 -29.33 -1.28 -14.52
CA GLN A 636 -29.20 -0.21 -15.51
C GLN A 636 -28.18 -0.60 -16.59
N LYS A 637 -28.57 -0.56 -17.88
CA LYS A 637 -27.69 -0.82 -19.03
C LYS A 637 -27.74 0.35 -20.03
N LYS A 638 -26.60 0.73 -20.60
CA LYS A 638 -26.52 1.67 -21.74
C LYS A 638 -26.88 0.91 -23.03
N ILE A 639 -27.69 1.46 -23.92
CA ILE A 639 -28.04 0.82 -25.20
C ILE A 639 -28.03 1.84 -26.34
N GLY A 640 -27.93 1.35 -27.58
CA GLY A 640 -27.94 2.17 -28.79
C GLY A 640 -26.74 3.12 -28.91
N GLN A 641 -26.88 4.15 -29.76
CA GLN A 641 -25.84 5.14 -29.99
C GLN A 641 -25.57 5.96 -28.73
N TRP A 642 -24.29 6.15 -28.41
CA TRP A 642 -23.82 6.74 -27.16
C TRP A 642 -22.56 7.55 -27.41
N ILE A 643 -22.46 8.72 -26.77
CA ILE A 643 -21.24 9.52 -26.72
C ILE A 643 -20.79 9.64 -25.26
N GLU A 644 -19.61 9.12 -24.95
CA GLU A 644 -18.98 9.09 -23.63
C GLU A 644 -17.94 10.17 -23.47
N GLU A 645 -17.86 10.76 -22.29
CA GLU A 645 -16.70 11.57 -21.91
C GLU A 645 -15.56 10.66 -21.45
N CYS A 646 -14.33 10.95 -21.88
CA CYS A 646 -13.14 10.31 -21.32
C CYS A 646 -12.95 10.79 -19.88
N SER A 647 -12.90 9.87 -18.92
CA SER A 647 -12.71 10.18 -17.50
C SER A 647 -11.41 10.96 -17.29
N GLY A 648 -11.48 12.14 -16.65
CA GLY A 648 -10.30 12.90 -16.21
C GLY A 648 -10.10 14.28 -16.84
N PHE A 649 -10.94 14.71 -17.80
CA PHE A 649 -10.80 16.03 -18.43
C PHE A 649 -12.03 16.92 -18.25
N CYS A 650 -12.02 17.74 -17.20
CA CYS A 650 -12.97 18.84 -17.04
C CYS A 650 -12.42 20.12 -17.69
N GLY A 651 -12.75 20.39 -18.96
CA GLY A 651 -12.40 21.65 -19.63
C GLY A 651 -12.53 21.66 -21.15
N ARG A 652 -12.05 22.73 -21.80
CA ARG A 652 -12.14 22.93 -23.27
C ARG A 652 -11.35 21.90 -24.12
N ASN A 653 -10.72 20.90 -23.51
CA ASN A 653 -9.90 19.85 -24.13
C ASN A 653 -10.48 18.45 -23.92
N GLN A 654 -11.80 18.30 -24.06
CA GLN A 654 -12.48 17.02 -23.86
C GLN A 654 -12.29 16.07 -25.06
N THR A 655 -11.78 14.88 -24.77
CA THR A 655 -11.87 13.69 -25.63
C THR A 655 -13.18 12.96 -25.30
N THR A 656 -14.01 12.70 -26.31
CA THR A 656 -15.24 11.90 -26.19
C THR A 656 -15.19 10.66 -27.08
N TYR A 657 -15.89 9.60 -26.71
CA TYR A 657 -15.99 8.36 -27.47
C TYR A 657 -17.42 8.18 -27.98
N SER A 658 -17.62 8.08 -29.29
CA SER A 658 -18.95 7.94 -29.90
C SER A 658 -19.10 6.56 -30.53
N GLY A 659 -20.07 5.75 -30.10
CA GLY A 659 -20.34 4.45 -30.71
C GLY A 659 -21.64 3.83 -30.22
N GLU A 660 -21.79 2.52 -30.37
CA GLU A 660 -23.04 1.83 -30.02
C GLU A 660 -22.88 0.86 -28.85
N TYR A 661 -23.92 0.77 -28.02
CA TYR A 661 -24.11 -0.29 -27.04
C TYR A 661 -25.22 -1.26 -27.49
N ASN A 662 -25.02 -2.56 -27.32
CA ASN A 662 -26.05 -3.57 -27.56
C ASN A 662 -27.06 -3.65 -26.41
N MET A 663 -28.08 -4.51 -26.55
CA MET A 663 -29.17 -4.65 -25.58
C MET A 663 -28.74 -5.06 -24.17
N ILE A 664 -27.58 -5.69 -23.98
CA ILE A 664 -27.10 -6.13 -22.66
C ILE A 664 -26.13 -5.15 -22.00
N GLY A 665 -25.93 -3.96 -22.57
CA GLY A 665 -25.08 -2.93 -21.98
C GLY A 665 -23.64 -2.93 -22.44
N GLN A 666 -23.35 -3.52 -23.61
CA GLN A 666 -21.98 -3.76 -24.06
C GLN A 666 -21.63 -3.00 -25.33
N LYS A 667 -20.41 -2.45 -25.40
CA LYS A 667 -19.92 -1.70 -26.56
C LYS A 667 -19.84 -2.64 -27.76
N VAL A 668 -20.41 -2.24 -28.88
CA VAL A 668 -20.42 -2.98 -30.14
C VAL A 668 -20.16 -2.05 -31.33
N GLY A 669 -19.73 -2.64 -32.44
CA GLY A 669 -19.60 -1.92 -33.70
C GLY A 669 -18.51 -0.86 -33.66
N ARG A 670 -18.65 0.19 -34.46
CA ARG A 670 -17.65 1.24 -34.59
C ARG A 670 -17.77 2.27 -33.48
N TRP A 671 -16.63 2.59 -32.88
CA TRP A 671 -16.47 3.62 -31.87
C TRP A 671 -15.44 4.63 -32.34
N ASP A 672 -15.82 5.90 -32.42
CA ASP A 672 -14.98 7.01 -32.84
C ASP A 672 -14.44 7.76 -31.61
N VAL A 673 -13.16 8.13 -31.64
CA VAL A 673 -12.54 9.01 -30.64
C VAL A 673 -12.59 10.43 -31.20
N LEU A 674 -13.25 11.32 -30.48
CA LEU A 674 -13.51 12.70 -30.88
C LEU A 674 -12.77 13.63 -29.91
N PHE A 675 -12.01 14.59 -30.42
CA PHE A 675 -11.45 15.67 -29.63
C PHE A 675 -12.05 17.00 -30.09
N ARG A 676 -12.68 17.76 -29.19
CA ARG A 676 -13.47 18.96 -29.54
C ARG A 676 -14.39 18.72 -30.74
N ARG A 677 -15.11 17.57 -30.73
CA ARG A 677 -16.01 17.11 -31.81
C ARG A 677 -15.34 16.76 -33.16
N SER A 678 -14.02 16.88 -33.27
CA SER A 678 -13.28 16.43 -34.44
C SER A 678 -12.81 14.99 -34.22
N LYS A 679 -13.07 14.11 -35.18
CA LYS A 679 -12.61 12.72 -35.10
C LYS A 679 -11.09 12.67 -35.16
N ILE A 680 -10.47 12.18 -34.08
CA ILE A 680 -9.03 11.95 -33.98
C ILE A 680 -8.66 10.47 -34.00
N GLY A 681 -9.64 9.58 -33.77
CA GLY A 681 -9.41 8.15 -33.79
C GLY A 681 -10.66 7.29 -33.74
N GLY A 682 -10.52 6.05 -33.27
CA GLY A 682 -11.59 5.07 -33.17
C GLY A 682 -11.22 3.67 -33.67
N GLY A 683 -12.12 2.72 -33.50
CA GLY A 683 -11.99 1.36 -34.00
C GLY A 683 -13.28 0.55 -33.82
N LEU A 684 -13.19 -0.77 -33.84
CA LEU A 684 -14.33 -1.68 -33.70
C LEU A 684 -14.33 -2.39 -32.35
N TYR A 685 -15.50 -2.55 -31.75
CA TYR A 685 -15.74 -3.51 -30.68
C TYR A 685 -16.46 -4.74 -31.22
N ASN A 686 -15.96 -5.92 -30.85
CA ASN A 686 -16.65 -7.19 -31.06
C ASN A 686 -17.24 -7.68 -29.74
N PHE A 687 -18.42 -8.26 -29.82
CA PHE A 687 -19.09 -8.90 -28.70
C PHE A 687 -18.92 -10.42 -28.81
N GLN A 688 -18.18 -11.00 -27.86
CA GLN A 688 -18.07 -12.45 -27.71
C GLN A 688 -18.20 -12.78 -26.21
N GLU A 689 -19.04 -13.76 -25.89
CA GLU A 689 -19.12 -14.40 -24.57
C GLU A 689 -19.35 -13.47 -23.36
N GLY A 690 -20.02 -12.32 -23.56
CA GLY A 690 -20.38 -11.46 -22.43
C GLY A 690 -19.38 -10.36 -22.10
N ASP A 691 -18.37 -10.08 -22.92
CA ASP A 691 -17.49 -8.92 -22.77
C ASP A 691 -17.29 -8.13 -24.08
N SER A 692 -17.19 -6.81 -23.97
CA SER A 692 -16.87 -5.92 -25.09
C SER A 692 -15.37 -5.82 -25.32
N LYS A 693 -14.88 -6.38 -26.42
CA LYS A 693 -13.45 -6.41 -26.74
C LYS A 693 -13.16 -5.52 -27.95
N LYS A 694 -12.12 -4.68 -27.86
CA LYS A 694 -11.61 -3.94 -29.03
C LYS A 694 -11.07 -4.95 -30.04
N VAL A 695 -11.40 -4.80 -31.32
CA VAL A 695 -10.92 -5.66 -32.43
C VAL A 695 -10.57 -4.82 -33.66
N GLY A 696 -9.76 -5.38 -34.55
CA GLY A 696 -9.37 -4.75 -35.81
C GLY A 696 -8.54 -3.48 -35.61
N GLN A 697 -8.56 -2.60 -36.60
CA GLN A 697 -7.77 -1.37 -36.58
C GLN A 697 -8.34 -0.35 -35.59
N TRP A 698 -7.47 0.23 -34.78
CA TRP A 698 -7.78 1.19 -33.73
C TRP A 698 -6.83 2.38 -33.77
N ILE A 699 -7.39 3.57 -33.53
CA ILE A 699 -6.65 4.79 -33.24
C ILE A 699 -7.06 5.28 -31.85
N GLU A 700 -6.12 5.29 -30.91
CA GLU A 700 -6.36 5.62 -29.49
C GLU A 700 -5.68 6.93 -29.10
N ASP A 701 -6.28 7.68 -28.18
CA ASP A 701 -5.64 8.83 -27.52
C ASP A 701 -4.68 8.34 -26.43
N LEU A 702 -3.60 9.06 -26.16
CA LEU A 702 -2.68 8.73 -25.07
C LEU A 702 -3.16 9.38 -23.77
N GLU A 703 -3.77 8.58 -22.89
CA GLU A 703 -4.44 9.05 -21.66
C GLU A 703 -3.56 9.91 -20.72
N SER A 704 -2.23 9.84 -20.85
CA SER A 704 -1.28 10.56 -19.99
C SER A 704 -0.92 11.98 -20.46
N PHE A 705 -1.52 12.50 -21.55
CA PHE A 705 -1.08 13.75 -22.18
C PHE A 705 -2.07 14.89 -21.97
N ASN A 706 -1.62 15.92 -21.23
CA ASN A 706 -2.38 17.13 -20.93
C ASN A 706 -2.81 17.95 -22.17
N ASP A 707 -2.25 17.67 -23.35
CA ASP A 707 -2.64 18.26 -24.63
C ASP A 707 -3.06 17.14 -25.60
N SER A 708 -4.18 16.49 -25.29
CA SER A 708 -4.82 15.35 -25.99
C SER A 708 -5.12 15.56 -27.49
N LYS A 709 -4.68 16.68 -28.08
CA LYS A 709 -4.63 16.84 -29.54
C LYS A 709 -3.47 16.12 -30.20
N GLN A 710 -2.46 15.73 -29.42
CA GLN A 710 -1.13 15.69 -29.99
C GLN A 710 -0.60 14.31 -30.27
N VAL A 711 -0.94 13.26 -29.51
CA VAL A 711 -0.37 11.91 -29.72
C VAL A 711 -1.47 10.86 -29.75
N THR A 712 -1.59 10.14 -30.87
CA THR A 712 -2.45 8.97 -30.99
C THR A 712 -1.64 7.69 -31.23
N PHE A 713 -2.23 6.54 -30.94
CA PHE A 713 -1.69 5.21 -31.26
C PHE A 713 -2.53 4.55 -32.32
N GLU A 714 -1.92 4.12 -33.41
CA GLU A 714 -2.61 3.44 -34.50
C GLU A 714 -2.11 2.01 -34.61
N GLY A 715 -2.98 1.02 -34.45
CA GLY A 715 -2.61 -0.39 -34.59
C GLY A 715 -3.81 -1.32 -34.59
N GLU A 716 -3.57 -2.61 -34.43
CA GLU A 716 -4.61 -3.63 -34.52
C GLU A 716 -4.83 -4.36 -33.19
N TYR A 717 -6.09 -4.68 -32.92
CA TYR A 717 -6.51 -5.60 -31.88
C TYR A 717 -7.00 -6.92 -32.47
N ASN A 718 -6.66 -8.04 -31.84
CA ASN A 718 -7.23 -9.34 -32.21
C ASN A 718 -8.65 -9.54 -31.65
N ILE A 719 -9.28 -10.66 -32.00
CA ILE A 719 -10.64 -11.02 -31.54
C ILE A 719 -10.77 -11.11 -30.01
N ASN A 720 -9.67 -11.30 -29.29
CA ASN A 720 -9.64 -11.46 -27.85
C ASN A 720 -9.48 -10.13 -27.09
N GLY A 721 -9.42 -8.99 -27.78
CA GLY A 721 -9.28 -7.69 -27.13
C GLY A 721 -7.85 -7.25 -26.91
N HIS A 722 -6.87 -7.92 -27.53
CA HIS A 722 -5.45 -7.68 -27.28
C HIS A 722 -4.74 -7.02 -28.46
N LYS A 723 -3.80 -6.11 -28.16
CA LYS A 723 -2.97 -5.44 -29.16
C LYS A 723 -2.10 -6.46 -29.90
N ILE A 724 -2.14 -6.46 -31.22
CA ILE A 724 -1.35 -7.31 -32.11
C ILE A 724 -0.69 -6.48 -33.22
N GLY A 725 0.33 -7.06 -33.85
CA GLY A 725 0.94 -6.47 -35.04
C GLY A 725 1.61 -5.13 -34.74
N ARG A 726 1.77 -4.30 -35.78
CA ARG A 726 2.45 -3.00 -35.67
C ARG A 726 1.52 -1.94 -35.10
N TRP A 727 1.99 -1.25 -34.07
CA TRP A 727 1.39 -0.08 -33.46
C TRP A 727 2.28 1.13 -33.71
N ASN A 728 1.72 2.22 -34.24
CA ASN A 728 2.44 3.45 -34.58
C ASN A 728 2.04 4.57 -33.64
N PHE A 729 2.99 5.41 -33.24
CA PHE A 729 2.69 6.66 -32.56
C PHE A 729 2.59 7.76 -33.59
N VAL A 730 1.50 8.52 -33.57
CA VAL A 730 1.22 9.59 -34.51
C VAL A 730 1.09 10.89 -33.75
N TYR A 731 1.94 11.86 -34.09
CA TYR A 731 1.91 13.19 -33.53
C TYR A 731 1.59 14.25 -34.58
N ARG A 732 0.46 14.95 -34.39
CA ARG A 732 -0.08 15.92 -35.38
C ARG A 732 -0.12 15.35 -36.80
N GLY A 733 -0.57 14.10 -36.94
CA GLY A 733 -0.65 13.39 -38.23
C GLY A 733 0.68 12.82 -38.74
N ASN A 734 1.80 13.06 -38.06
CA ASN A 734 3.11 12.50 -38.44
C ASN A 734 3.45 11.30 -37.58
N LYS A 735 3.82 10.18 -38.20
CA LYS A 735 4.33 9.02 -37.46
C LYS A 735 5.67 9.35 -36.80
N ILE A 736 5.73 9.28 -35.47
CA ILE A 736 6.91 9.58 -34.65
C ILE A 736 7.52 8.35 -33.97
N GLY A 737 6.87 7.19 -34.03
CA GLY A 737 7.37 6.00 -33.35
C GLY A 737 6.45 4.79 -33.41
N GLY A 738 6.57 3.91 -32.41
CA GLY A 738 5.80 2.68 -32.24
C GLY A 738 6.61 1.39 -32.38
N GLY A 739 5.95 0.24 -32.30
CA GLY A 739 6.57 -1.08 -32.35
C GLY A 739 5.55 -2.19 -32.59
N SER A 740 5.93 -3.46 -32.35
CA SER A 740 5.05 -4.59 -32.63
C SER A 740 4.66 -5.37 -31.37
N TYR A 741 3.44 -5.91 -31.36
CA TYR A 741 2.96 -6.86 -30.35
C TYR A 741 2.81 -8.27 -30.94
N GLU A 742 3.14 -9.27 -30.14
CA GLU A 742 2.94 -10.70 -30.47
C GLU A 742 2.30 -11.45 -29.30
N GLU A 743 1.48 -12.44 -29.63
CA GLU A 743 0.85 -13.34 -28.67
C GLU A 743 1.80 -14.48 -28.30
N GLN A 744 2.12 -14.61 -27.01
CA GLN A 744 2.89 -15.73 -26.50
C GLN A 744 2.23 -16.28 -25.24
N GLN A 745 1.83 -17.56 -25.29
CA GLN A 745 1.20 -18.26 -24.16
C GLN A 745 -0.05 -17.53 -23.61
N GLY A 746 -0.83 -16.88 -24.48
CA GLY A 746 -2.03 -16.12 -24.08
C GLY A 746 -1.76 -14.74 -23.47
N ALA A 747 -0.50 -14.28 -23.45
CA ALA A 747 -0.13 -12.92 -23.07
C ALA A 747 0.44 -12.15 -24.27
N PHE A 748 0.08 -10.88 -24.40
CA PHE A 748 0.49 -10.03 -25.53
C PHE A 748 1.65 -9.16 -25.10
N ARG A 749 2.75 -9.28 -25.82
CA ARG A 749 4.06 -8.76 -25.41
C ARG A 749 4.60 -7.83 -26.48
N LYS A 750 5.25 -6.74 -26.05
CA LYS A 750 6.05 -5.91 -26.96
C LYS A 750 7.20 -6.77 -27.49
N ILE A 751 7.41 -6.80 -28.80
CA ILE A 751 8.51 -7.54 -29.44
C ILE A 751 9.19 -6.70 -30.51
N GLY A 752 10.45 -7.03 -30.80
CA GLY A 752 11.24 -6.43 -31.88
C GLY A 752 11.50 -4.94 -31.68
N GLN A 753 11.68 -4.21 -32.78
CA GLN A 753 12.03 -2.80 -32.77
C GLN A 753 10.85 -1.91 -32.33
N TRP A 754 11.09 -1.14 -31.28
CA TRP A 754 10.15 -0.22 -30.63
C TRP A 754 10.72 1.18 -30.55
N THR A 755 9.84 2.17 -30.65
CA THR A 755 10.11 3.54 -30.23
C THR A 755 9.12 3.89 -29.14
N GLU A 756 9.60 4.36 -27.99
CA GLU A 756 8.84 4.84 -26.84
C GLU A 756 8.89 6.36 -26.75
N LEU A 757 7.90 6.99 -26.12
CA LEU A 757 7.88 8.44 -25.87
C LEU A 757 8.28 8.70 -24.42
N SER A 758 8.94 9.82 -24.14
CA SER A 758 9.21 10.24 -22.76
C SER A 758 7.94 10.64 -22.03
N ASP A 759 7.94 10.45 -20.71
CA ASP A 759 6.92 11.03 -19.84
C ASP A 759 6.88 12.56 -20.04
N GLY A 760 5.68 13.10 -20.23
CA GLY A 760 5.50 14.54 -20.48
C GLY A 760 5.93 15.02 -21.88
N PHE A 761 6.07 14.12 -22.88
CA PHE A 761 6.17 14.47 -24.30
C PHE A 761 5.19 15.59 -24.72
N LYS A 762 5.71 16.73 -25.16
CA LYS A 762 4.93 17.92 -25.56
C LYS A 762 5.70 18.70 -26.61
N ASP A 763 5.11 19.74 -27.19
CA ASP A 763 5.78 20.60 -28.19
C ASP A 763 7.21 21.02 -27.79
N THR A 764 7.42 21.33 -26.52
CA THR A 764 8.72 21.79 -26.01
C THR A 764 9.66 20.66 -25.55
N LEU A 765 9.18 19.41 -25.53
CA LEU A 765 9.89 18.24 -25.03
C LEU A 765 9.48 17.02 -25.87
N GLN A 766 10.15 16.80 -27.00
CA GLN A 766 9.88 15.67 -27.89
C GLN A 766 11.03 14.67 -27.83
N VAL A 767 11.05 13.86 -26.77
CA VAL A 767 12.06 12.81 -26.56
C VAL A 767 11.46 11.45 -26.88
N THR A 768 12.20 10.64 -27.64
CA THR A 768 11.84 9.26 -27.97
C THR A 768 12.98 8.30 -27.67
N TYR A 769 12.65 7.06 -27.31
CA TYR A 769 13.61 5.99 -27.05
C TYR A 769 13.41 4.85 -28.03
N THR A 770 14.39 4.53 -28.86
CA THR A 770 14.28 3.48 -29.88
C THR A 770 15.20 2.32 -29.55
N GLY A 771 14.68 1.10 -29.52
CA GLY A 771 15.48 -0.11 -29.32
C GLY A 771 14.65 -1.37 -29.45
N GLU A 772 15.17 -2.49 -28.98
CA GLU A 772 14.55 -3.80 -29.18
C GLU A 772 13.93 -4.38 -27.90
N TYR A 773 12.79 -5.04 -28.05
CA TYR A 773 12.19 -5.92 -27.07
C TYR A 773 12.37 -7.39 -27.47
N ASN A 774 12.71 -8.24 -26.50
CA ASN A 774 12.74 -9.68 -26.70
C ASN A 774 11.33 -10.31 -26.62
N LEU A 775 11.25 -11.62 -26.86
CA LEU A 775 10.02 -12.40 -26.84
C LEU A 775 9.28 -12.35 -25.49
N ILE A 776 9.98 -12.10 -24.38
CA ILE A 776 9.36 -11.98 -23.06
C ILE A 776 8.98 -10.53 -22.68
N SER A 777 8.91 -9.60 -23.64
CA SER A 777 8.59 -8.18 -23.43
C SER A 777 9.60 -7.43 -22.57
N LYS A 778 10.88 -7.79 -22.64
CA LYS A 778 11.98 -7.11 -21.94
C LYS A 778 12.87 -6.38 -22.94
N LYS A 779 13.28 -5.15 -22.60
CA LYS A 779 14.23 -4.38 -23.42
C LYS A 779 15.56 -5.16 -23.50
N ILE A 780 16.11 -5.27 -24.70
CA ILE A 780 17.39 -5.92 -24.99
C ILE A 780 18.18 -5.07 -25.99
N GLY A 781 19.48 -5.31 -26.04
CA GLY A 781 20.36 -4.71 -27.03
C GLY A 781 20.44 -3.19 -26.90
N ARG A 782 20.84 -2.53 -27.99
CA ARG A 782 21.02 -1.08 -28.01
C ARG A 782 19.67 -0.36 -27.98
N TRP A 783 19.56 0.63 -27.10
CA TRP A 783 18.46 1.57 -27.00
C TRP A 783 18.99 2.99 -27.12
N ASP A 784 18.59 3.70 -28.16
CA ASP A 784 19.01 5.06 -28.47
C ASP A 784 17.96 6.08 -28.07
N THR A 785 18.41 7.22 -27.53
CA THR A 785 17.54 8.32 -27.12
C THR A 785 17.65 9.46 -28.12
N PHE A 786 16.52 9.87 -28.66
CA PHE A 786 16.42 10.96 -29.62
C PHE A 786 15.66 12.14 -29.02
N TYR A 787 16.10 13.35 -29.33
CA TYR A 787 15.43 14.59 -28.99
C TYR A 787 15.22 15.40 -30.26
N LYS A 788 14.00 15.87 -30.47
CA LYS A 788 13.70 16.76 -31.60
C LYS A 788 14.13 18.17 -31.26
N GLU A 789 15.18 18.61 -31.92
CA GLU A 789 15.66 19.98 -31.92
C GLU A 789 15.27 20.60 -33.27
N ASP A 790 14.47 21.66 -33.24
CA ASP A 790 13.84 22.26 -34.41
C ASP A 790 12.95 21.27 -35.21
N LYS A 791 13.40 20.85 -36.40
CA LYS A 791 12.66 19.95 -37.30
C LYS A 791 13.18 18.51 -37.28
N ASP A 792 14.38 18.28 -36.74
CA ASP A 792 15.10 17.00 -36.87
C ASP A 792 15.30 16.33 -35.49
N TYR A 793 15.24 15.00 -35.48
CA TYR A 793 15.58 14.21 -34.30
C TYR A 793 17.09 13.99 -34.23
N LYS A 794 17.71 14.45 -33.15
CA LYS A 794 19.13 14.21 -32.85
C LYS A 794 19.25 13.11 -31.80
N GLN A 795 20.14 12.15 -32.03
CA GLN A 795 20.50 11.17 -31.02
C GLN A 795 21.30 11.87 -29.91
N ILE A 796 20.76 11.87 -28.69
CA ILE A 796 21.34 12.56 -27.53
C ILE A 796 21.75 11.61 -26.41
N GLY A 797 21.38 10.33 -26.50
CA GLY A 797 21.78 9.35 -25.50
C GLY A 797 21.41 7.92 -25.84
N GLY A 798 21.35 7.07 -24.81
CA GLY A 798 21.09 5.64 -24.95
C GLY A 798 22.19 4.73 -24.40
N GLY A 799 21.97 3.42 -24.45
CA GLY A 799 22.88 2.39 -23.96
C GLY A 799 22.39 0.98 -24.28
N THR A 800 22.94 -0.06 -23.63
CA THR A 800 22.62 -1.46 -23.93
C THR A 800 21.87 -2.15 -22.80
N TYR A 801 20.70 -2.71 -23.08
CA TYR A 801 19.99 -3.56 -22.13
C TYR A 801 20.39 -5.04 -22.29
N GLU A 802 20.51 -5.74 -21.16
CA GLU A 802 20.61 -7.20 -21.08
C GLU A 802 19.47 -7.75 -20.22
N VAL A 803 19.11 -9.02 -20.43
CA VAL A 803 18.07 -9.68 -19.64
C VAL A 803 18.70 -10.71 -18.73
N CYS A 804 18.65 -10.43 -17.42
CA CYS A 804 19.14 -11.33 -16.37
C CYS A 804 18.00 -11.58 -15.37
N ASP A 805 17.76 -12.84 -15.02
CA ASP A 805 16.69 -13.27 -14.10
C ASP A 805 15.28 -12.79 -14.52
N GLY A 806 15.04 -12.67 -15.82
CA GLY A 806 13.76 -12.19 -16.36
C GLY A 806 13.52 -10.68 -16.20
N LEU A 807 14.52 -9.91 -15.76
CA LEU A 807 14.48 -8.45 -15.68
C LEU A 807 15.37 -7.82 -16.75
N SER A 808 14.92 -6.72 -17.34
CA SER A 808 15.73 -5.93 -18.27
C SER A 808 16.62 -4.99 -17.47
N ARG A 809 17.91 -5.03 -17.75
CA ARG A 809 19.01 -4.48 -16.96
C ARG A 809 19.88 -3.59 -17.83
N LYS A 810 20.16 -2.35 -17.41
CA LYS A 810 21.11 -1.47 -18.12
C LYS A 810 22.53 -2.01 -17.89
N ILE A 811 23.32 -2.14 -18.95
CA ILE A 811 24.71 -2.60 -18.90
C ILE A 811 25.60 -1.76 -19.84
N GLY A 812 26.90 -1.73 -19.54
CA GLY A 812 27.91 -1.05 -20.34
C GLY A 812 27.71 0.46 -20.40
N GLN A 813 28.24 1.07 -21.47
CA GLN A 813 28.24 2.51 -21.66
C GLN A 813 26.83 3.06 -21.90
N TRP A 814 26.46 4.09 -21.13
CA TRP A 814 25.14 4.69 -21.13
C TRP A 814 25.20 6.22 -21.15
N ILE A 815 24.24 6.85 -21.82
CA ILE A 815 23.95 8.28 -21.71
C ILE A 815 22.48 8.45 -21.30
N GLU A 816 22.24 8.89 -20.07
CA GLU A 816 20.93 9.12 -19.47
C GLU A 816 20.49 10.57 -19.61
N LEU A 817 19.19 10.81 -19.62
CA LEU A 817 18.64 12.16 -19.51
C LEU A 817 18.39 12.49 -18.03
N SER A 818 18.51 13.76 -17.66
CA SER A 818 17.98 14.25 -16.40
C SER A 818 16.45 14.22 -16.39
N ASP A 819 15.84 14.00 -15.22
CA ASP A 819 14.39 14.12 -15.04
C ASP A 819 13.85 15.52 -15.39
N MET A 820 14.73 16.54 -15.32
CA MET A 820 14.41 17.92 -15.70
C MET A 820 14.79 18.23 -17.16
N PHE A 821 15.05 17.21 -17.98
CA PHE A 821 15.41 17.39 -19.39
C PHE A 821 14.28 18.11 -20.13
N GLN A 822 14.61 19.29 -20.65
CA GLN A 822 13.76 20.14 -21.49
C GLN A 822 14.65 20.99 -22.39
N SER A 823 14.08 21.70 -23.36
CA SER A 823 14.87 22.49 -24.34
C SER A 823 15.85 23.47 -23.68
N ALA A 824 15.49 23.99 -22.49
CA ALA A 824 16.31 24.92 -21.72
C ALA A 824 17.33 24.26 -20.77
N SER A 825 17.18 22.97 -20.43
CA SER A 825 18.05 22.27 -19.47
C SER A 825 18.98 21.27 -20.16
N GLN A 826 18.50 20.46 -21.11
CA GLN A 826 19.28 19.50 -21.91
C GLN A 826 20.46 18.82 -21.18
N ILE A 827 20.23 18.34 -19.95
CA ILE A 827 21.26 17.67 -19.14
C ILE A 827 21.25 16.18 -19.42
N THR A 828 22.44 15.63 -19.68
CA THR A 828 22.66 14.19 -19.82
C THR A 828 23.78 13.70 -18.89
N TYR A 829 23.71 12.42 -18.52
CA TYR A 829 24.71 11.75 -17.69
C TYR A 829 25.34 10.61 -18.48
N LYS A 830 26.65 10.65 -18.69
CA LYS A 830 27.38 9.63 -19.46
C LYS A 830 28.27 8.81 -18.54
N GLY A 831 28.15 7.49 -18.53
CA GLY A 831 29.04 6.63 -17.77
C GLY A 831 28.81 5.16 -18.08
N GLU A 832 29.19 4.27 -17.16
CA GLU A 832 29.08 2.83 -17.34
C GLU A 832 28.23 2.17 -16.25
N TYR A 833 27.46 1.18 -16.68
CA TYR A 833 26.77 0.21 -15.83
C TYR A 833 27.50 -1.13 -15.85
N ASN A 834 27.67 -1.75 -14.69
CA ASN A 834 28.15 -3.12 -14.59
C ASN A 834 27.02 -4.15 -14.84
N GLN A 835 27.34 -5.45 -14.75
CA GLN A 835 26.39 -6.56 -14.93
C GLN A 835 25.27 -6.60 -13.87
N ASN A 836 25.47 -5.94 -12.73
CA ASN A 836 24.49 -5.85 -11.64
C ASN A 836 23.55 -4.64 -11.79
N CYS A 837 23.59 -3.89 -12.89
CA CYS A 837 22.91 -2.60 -13.07
C CYS A 837 23.38 -1.48 -12.15
N ASN A 838 24.57 -1.59 -11.60
CA ASN A 838 25.15 -0.54 -10.79
C ASN A 838 25.99 0.40 -11.66
N LYS A 839 25.84 1.70 -11.42
CA LYS A 839 26.73 2.73 -11.97
C LYS A 839 28.11 2.48 -11.39
N VAL A 840 29.10 2.36 -12.26
CA VAL A 840 30.50 2.14 -11.88
C VAL A 840 31.40 3.17 -12.56
N ASP A 841 32.60 3.32 -12.03
CA ASP A 841 33.65 4.18 -12.58
C ASP A 841 33.18 5.63 -12.80
N ARG A 842 33.73 6.30 -13.80
CA ARG A 842 33.49 7.73 -14.06
C ARG A 842 32.15 7.96 -14.77
N TRP A 843 31.40 8.91 -14.23
CA TRP A 843 30.17 9.44 -14.81
C TRP A 843 30.32 10.95 -15.04
N ASP A 844 30.20 11.37 -16.29
CA ASP A 844 30.26 12.76 -16.72
C ASP A 844 28.85 13.37 -16.79
N ILE A 845 28.71 14.62 -16.34
CA ILE A 845 27.48 15.41 -16.51
C ILE A 845 27.69 16.35 -17.70
N LEU A 846 26.83 16.26 -18.70
CA LEU A 846 26.87 17.08 -19.90
C LEU A 846 25.68 18.01 -19.98
N PHE A 847 25.91 19.25 -20.39
CA PHE A 847 24.88 20.22 -20.74
C PHE A 847 25.04 20.59 -22.21
N LYS A 848 24.03 20.25 -23.02
CA LYS A 848 24.09 20.41 -24.50
C LYS A 848 25.37 19.81 -25.11
N GLY A 849 25.77 18.64 -24.61
CA GLY A 849 26.96 17.92 -25.05
C GLY A 849 28.29 18.44 -24.50
N ILE A 850 28.31 19.50 -23.70
CA ILE A 850 29.52 20.02 -23.05
C ILE A 850 29.61 19.46 -21.64
N GLN A 851 30.73 18.83 -21.28
CA GLN A 851 30.95 18.36 -19.91
C GLN A 851 31.01 19.55 -18.94
N ILE A 852 30.11 19.55 -17.96
CA ILE A 852 30.02 20.57 -16.91
C ILE A 852 30.25 20.00 -15.51
N GLY A 853 30.25 18.67 -15.36
CA GLY A 853 30.53 18.02 -14.09
C GLY A 853 30.72 16.52 -14.20
N GLY A 854 30.55 15.83 -13.08
CA GLY A 854 30.76 14.38 -12.97
C GLY A 854 31.67 13.98 -11.80
N GLY A 855 31.89 12.67 -11.69
CA GLY A 855 32.78 12.06 -10.69
C GLY A 855 32.75 10.53 -10.81
N SER A 856 33.17 9.82 -9.78
CA SER A 856 33.23 8.36 -9.80
C SER A 856 32.19 7.69 -8.91
N TYR A 857 31.67 6.54 -9.35
CA TYR A 857 30.87 5.64 -8.53
C TYR A 857 31.70 4.43 -8.09
N ASN A 858 31.43 3.95 -6.88
CA ASN A 858 31.88 2.66 -6.38
C ASN A 858 30.67 1.77 -6.10
N GLU A 859 30.81 0.47 -6.35
CA GLU A 859 29.79 -0.51 -5.98
C GLU A 859 30.16 -1.09 -4.61
N GLN A 860 29.36 -0.78 -3.60
CA GLN A 860 29.45 -1.42 -2.29
C GLN A 860 28.10 -2.05 -1.96
N ASN A 861 28.10 -3.31 -1.56
CA ASN A 861 26.89 -4.05 -1.18
C ASN A 861 25.78 -4.07 -2.26
N GLY A 862 26.16 -4.02 -3.53
CA GLY A 862 25.21 -4.01 -4.65
C GLY A 862 24.46 -2.69 -4.84
N VAL A 863 24.92 -1.60 -4.23
CA VAL A 863 24.40 -0.25 -4.42
C VAL A 863 25.50 0.64 -5.03
N SER A 864 25.12 1.52 -5.96
CA SER A 864 26.03 2.47 -6.60
C SER A 864 26.15 3.73 -5.75
N GLU A 865 27.32 3.98 -5.18
CA GLU A 865 27.57 5.15 -4.34
C GLU A 865 28.61 6.09 -4.98
N LYS A 866 28.36 7.40 -4.90
CA LYS A 866 29.33 8.40 -5.37
C LYS A 866 30.56 8.39 -4.46
N VAL A 867 31.76 8.42 -5.03
CA VAL A 867 33.03 8.45 -4.29
C VAL A 867 34.02 9.44 -4.90
N GLY A 868 34.95 9.93 -4.08
CA GLY A 868 36.04 10.81 -4.51
C GLY A 868 35.56 12.20 -4.90
N SER A 869 36.33 12.89 -5.75
CA SER A 869 36.01 14.24 -6.20
C SER A 869 34.83 14.24 -7.18
N TRP A 870 33.90 15.18 -6.96
CA TRP A 870 32.67 15.33 -7.73
C TRP A 870 32.37 16.79 -8.06
N ILE A 871 31.76 16.98 -9.21
CA ILE A 871 31.11 18.23 -9.62
C ILE A 871 29.63 17.91 -9.84
N ASP A 872 28.79 18.25 -8.86
CA ASP A 872 27.33 18.14 -8.93
C ASP A 872 26.71 19.36 -9.63
N ILE A 873 25.46 19.23 -10.07
CA ILE A 873 24.62 20.32 -10.57
C ILE A 873 23.43 20.57 -9.64
N SER A 874 22.87 21.79 -9.66
CA SER A 874 21.61 22.07 -8.95
C SER A 874 20.40 21.37 -9.56
N GLU A 875 19.40 20.96 -8.76
CA GLU A 875 18.13 20.39 -9.23
C GLU A 875 17.41 21.27 -10.28
N GLY A 876 17.57 22.59 -10.17
CA GLY A 876 17.03 23.58 -11.11
C GLY A 876 18.03 24.02 -12.16
N PHE A 877 18.90 23.16 -12.67
CA PHE A 877 19.90 23.55 -13.68
C PHE A 877 19.23 23.79 -15.05
N TRP A 878 19.36 25.01 -15.60
CA TRP A 878 18.91 25.37 -16.95
C TRP A 878 19.72 26.55 -17.51
N ASN A 879 19.43 26.99 -18.74
CA ASN A 879 20.10 28.12 -19.40
C ASN A 879 20.27 29.36 -18.48
N GLY A 880 19.30 29.64 -17.60
CA GLY A 880 19.30 30.79 -16.70
C GLY A 880 19.84 30.54 -15.28
N SER A 881 20.10 29.27 -14.91
CA SER A 881 20.61 28.89 -13.60
C SER A 881 21.62 27.75 -13.78
N GLN A 882 22.89 28.11 -13.97
CA GLN A 882 23.99 27.17 -14.18
C GLN A 882 24.84 27.11 -12.92
N ILE A 883 24.37 26.34 -11.96
CA ILE A 883 24.99 26.20 -10.64
C ILE A 883 25.61 24.82 -10.53
N THR A 884 26.90 24.77 -10.17
CA THR A 884 27.63 23.53 -9.89
C THR A 884 28.20 23.53 -8.48
N TYR A 885 28.29 22.35 -7.86
CA TYR A 885 28.90 22.15 -6.55
C TYR A 885 30.12 21.24 -6.68
N VAL A 886 31.28 21.72 -6.26
CA VAL A 886 32.55 20.99 -6.36
C VAL A 886 32.98 20.55 -4.97
N GLY A 887 33.22 19.27 -4.76
CA GLY A 887 33.70 18.74 -3.48
C GLY A 887 33.97 17.25 -3.54
N GLU A 888 34.00 16.59 -2.38
CA GLU A 888 34.32 15.17 -2.28
C GLU A 888 33.23 14.34 -1.60
N TYR A 889 33.13 13.09 -2.03
CA TYR A 889 32.34 12.04 -1.41
C TYR A 889 33.23 10.97 -0.77
N ASN A 890 32.84 10.47 0.39
CA ASN A 890 33.50 9.32 1.02
C ASN A 890 33.05 7.99 0.39
N MET A 891 33.61 6.87 0.86
CA MET A 891 33.28 5.54 0.33
C MET A 891 31.82 5.09 0.57
N ASN A 892 31.11 5.77 1.47
CA ASN A 892 29.71 5.49 1.83
C ASN A 892 28.72 6.43 1.12
N GLY A 893 29.12 7.12 0.04
CA GLY A 893 28.25 8.03 -0.70
C GLY A 893 27.95 9.36 -0.01
N ASN A 894 28.66 9.74 1.07
CA ASN A 894 28.40 10.97 1.82
C ASN A 894 29.34 12.10 1.42
N LYS A 895 28.80 13.33 1.35
CA LYS A 895 29.60 14.54 1.16
C LYS A 895 30.51 14.77 2.37
N ILE A 896 31.79 15.01 2.10
CA ILE A 896 32.81 15.27 3.11
C ILE A 896 33.64 16.50 2.72
N GLY A 897 34.34 17.07 3.69
CA GLY A 897 35.32 18.13 3.46
C GLY A 897 34.71 19.41 2.87
N ARG A 898 35.51 20.15 2.11
CA ARG A 898 35.13 21.43 1.51
C ARG A 898 34.28 21.23 0.26
N TRP A 899 33.19 21.97 0.16
CA TRP A 899 32.32 22.06 -1.02
C TRP A 899 32.16 23.51 -1.47
N ASP A 900 32.49 23.79 -2.72
CA ASP A 900 32.42 25.12 -3.33
C ASP A 900 31.27 25.21 -4.33
N THR A 901 30.53 26.31 -4.28
CA THR A 901 29.40 26.59 -5.18
C THR A 901 29.82 27.57 -6.25
N TRP A 902 29.69 27.16 -7.50
CA TRP A 902 30.06 27.94 -8.67
C TRP A 902 28.82 28.29 -9.49
N PHE A 903 28.81 29.50 -10.06
CA PHE A 903 27.75 29.99 -10.92
C PHE A 903 28.31 30.51 -12.24
N GLN A 904 27.67 30.12 -13.34
CA GLN A 904 27.98 30.58 -14.68
C GLN A 904 26.86 31.49 -15.20
N LYS A 905 27.12 32.79 -15.23
CA LYS A 905 26.10 33.82 -15.54
C LYS A 905 25.49 33.69 -16.94
N ASN A 906 26.30 33.29 -17.93
CA ASN A 906 25.88 33.10 -19.31
C ASN A 906 26.46 31.79 -19.86
N PHE A 907 25.62 30.97 -20.52
CA PHE A 907 26.09 29.78 -21.22
C PHE A 907 27.17 30.17 -22.25
N GLY A 908 28.32 29.50 -22.22
CA GLY A 908 29.45 29.79 -23.10
C GLY A 908 30.42 30.86 -22.58
N SER A 909 30.10 31.57 -21.49
CA SER A 909 31.11 32.38 -20.79
C SER A 909 32.13 31.46 -20.12
N LYS A 910 33.43 31.67 -20.35
CA LYS A 910 34.49 30.82 -19.76
C LYS A 910 34.70 31.04 -18.25
N LYS A 911 34.00 32.00 -17.65
CA LYS A 911 34.26 32.43 -16.27
C LYS A 911 33.15 31.92 -15.36
N ASN A 912 33.48 30.92 -14.55
CA ASN A 912 32.68 30.51 -13.40
C ASN A 912 33.04 31.42 -12.22
N GLU A 913 32.04 31.86 -11.48
CA GLU A 913 32.22 32.66 -10.27
C GLU A 913 31.88 31.80 -9.05
N GLN A 914 32.81 31.70 -8.10
CA GLN A 914 32.53 31.03 -6.83
C GLN A 914 31.63 31.96 -6.00
N ILE A 915 30.38 31.54 -5.81
CA ILE A 915 29.35 32.35 -5.14
C ILE A 915 28.96 31.81 -3.76
N GLY A 916 29.48 30.64 -3.38
CA GLY A 916 29.27 30.11 -2.04
C GLY A 916 29.98 28.79 -1.76
N GLY A 917 29.46 28.05 -0.79
CA GLY A 917 30.06 26.80 -0.31
C GLY A 917 30.24 26.75 1.20
N GLY A 918 30.79 25.65 1.70
CA GLY A 918 31.07 25.39 3.11
C GLY A 918 31.70 24.01 3.30
N SER A 919 31.72 23.50 4.53
CA SER A 919 32.31 22.19 4.81
C SER A 919 31.29 21.20 5.35
N TYR A 920 31.49 19.93 5.04
CA TYR A 920 30.77 18.80 5.61
C TYR A 920 31.64 18.04 6.59
N ASP A 921 31.02 17.51 7.64
CA ASP A 921 31.68 16.71 8.67
C ASP A 921 32.12 15.35 8.12
N GLU A 922 33.40 15.05 8.27
CA GLU A 922 34.01 13.78 7.84
C GLU A 922 33.69 12.63 8.81
N GLN A 923 33.46 12.92 10.09
CA GLN A 923 33.37 11.89 11.13
C GLN A 923 31.97 11.26 11.22
N ASN A 924 30.92 12.05 11.02
CA ASN A 924 29.55 11.62 11.27
C ASN A 924 28.84 10.97 10.07
N GLY A 925 29.51 10.80 8.93
CA GLY A 925 29.06 9.94 7.83
C GLY A 925 27.68 10.22 7.26
N HIS A 926 27.13 11.43 7.42
CA HIS A 926 25.75 11.77 7.05
C HIS A 926 25.62 13.08 6.26
N SER A 927 26.67 13.52 5.56
CA SER A 927 26.66 14.80 4.83
C SER A 927 26.21 15.97 5.72
N VAL A 928 26.69 16.02 6.96
CA VAL A 928 26.31 17.05 7.95
C VAL A 928 27.11 18.32 7.68
N LYS A 929 26.41 19.43 7.38
CA LYS A 929 27.06 20.74 7.19
C LYS A 929 27.66 21.23 8.50
N VAL A 930 28.89 21.74 8.46
CA VAL A 930 29.60 22.31 9.63
C VAL A 930 30.35 23.59 9.27
N GLY A 931 30.57 24.45 10.27
CA GLY A 931 31.33 25.68 10.13
C GLY A 931 30.65 26.71 9.24
N LYS A 932 31.44 27.59 8.63
CA LYS A 932 30.93 28.71 7.82
C LYS A 932 30.39 28.24 6.47
N TRP A 933 29.20 28.75 6.12
CA TRP A 933 28.50 28.43 4.89
C TRP A 933 27.99 29.68 4.19
N VAL A 934 27.99 29.61 2.86
CA VAL A 934 27.26 30.52 1.97
C VAL A 934 26.30 29.68 1.12
N GLU A 935 25.01 29.81 1.39
CA GLU A 935 23.94 29.07 0.72
C GLU A 935 23.23 29.93 -0.34
N LEU A 936 22.63 29.28 -1.33
CA LEU A 936 21.82 29.96 -2.35
C LEU A 936 20.34 29.94 -1.96
N GLN A 937 19.61 31.00 -2.31
CA GLN A 937 18.14 30.99 -2.21
C GLN A 937 17.54 29.96 -3.16
N ASN A 938 16.39 29.39 -2.77
CA ASN A 938 15.61 28.58 -3.69
C ASN A 938 15.18 29.42 -4.90
N GLY A 939 15.36 28.86 -6.10
CA GLY A 939 15.10 29.59 -7.34
C GLY A 939 16.23 30.53 -7.77
N PHE A 940 17.42 30.43 -7.16
CA PHE A 940 18.60 31.19 -7.59
C PHE A 940 18.79 31.07 -9.10
N ASP A 941 18.80 32.20 -9.79
CA ASP A 941 19.02 32.28 -11.22
C ASP A 941 19.75 33.58 -11.58
N LYS A 942 19.97 33.83 -12.87
CA LYS A 942 20.65 35.06 -13.34
C LYS A 942 19.95 36.36 -12.93
N ASN A 943 18.66 36.35 -12.64
CA ASN A 943 17.84 37.50 -12.28
C ASN A 943 17.71 37.66 -10.76
N ASP A 944 17.66 36.55 -10.01
CA ASP A 944 17.52 36.50 -8.54
C ASP A 944 18.74 35.80 -7.91
N GLN A 945 19.75 36.59 -7.51
CA GLN A 945 21.05 36.10 -7.02
C GLN A 945 21.20 36.29 -5.51
N ILE A 946 20.26 35.72 -4.75
CA ILE A 946 20.26 35.85 -3.29
C ILE A 946 21.07 34.72 -2.64
N THR A 947 21.96 35.08 -1.72
CA THR A 947 22.71 34.14 -0.88
C THR A 947 22.51 34.38 0.61
N PHE A 948 22.83 33.37 1.41
CA PHE A 948 22.75 33.39 2.85
C PHE A 948 24.09 32.97 3.45
N THR A 949 24.75 33.85 4.19
CA THR A 949 26.04 33.58 4.84
C THR A 949 25.85 33.40 6.34
N GLY A 950 26.32 32.31 6.92
CA GLY A 950 26.28 32.06 8.36
C GLY A 950 27.08 30.83 8.77
N GLU A 951 26.74 30.23 9.90
CA GLU A 951 27.48 29.09 10.46
C GLU A 951 26.55 27.94 10.87
N TYR A 952 27.06 26.72 10.72
CA TYR A 952 26.47 25.47 11.18
C TYR A 952 27.28 24.87 12.34
N ASN A 953 26.59 24.35 13.35
CA ASN A 953 27.24 23.57 14.41
C ASN A 953 27.51 22.11 13.96
N GLY A 954 28.18 21.32 14.80
CA GLY A 954 28.50 19.91 14.54
C GLY A 954 27.30 18.97 14.37
N GLN A 955 26.08 19.45 14.62
CA GLN A 955 24.83 18.69 14.40
C GLN A 955 24.11 19.09 13.10
N GLY A 956 24.70 19.96 12.28
CA GLY A 956 24.05 20.47 11.07
C GLY A 956 22.93 21.48 11.32
N LYS A 957 22.89 22.11 12.51
CA LYS A 957 21.95 23.21 12.81
C LYS A 957 22.60 24.56 12.54
N LYS A 958 21.81 25.48 11.96
CA LYS A 958 22.20 26.88 11.80
C LYS A 958 22.34 27.53 13.18
N ILE A 959 23.46 28.19 13.43
CA ILE A 959 23.74 28.93 14.66
C ILE A 959 24.18 30.37 14.35
N GLY A 960 24.07 31.25 15.34
CA GLY A 960 24.57 32.61 15.26
C GLY A 960 23.84 33.47 14.22
N ILE A 961 24.60 34.36 13.57
CA ILE A 961 24.05 35.37 12.66
C ILE A 961 24.11 34.86 11.22
N TRP A 962 22.98 34.90 10.53
CA TRP A 962 22.85 34.61 9.11
C TRP A 962 22.49 35.89 8.33
N ILE A 963 23.28 36.20 7.30
CA ILE A 963 23.16 37.42 6.50
C ILE A 963 22.64 37.04 5.11
N GLN A 964 21.51 37.61 4.71
CA GLN A 964 20.99 37.52 3.35
C GLN A 964 21.61 38.63 2.49
N MET A 965 22.26 38.24 1.39
CA MET A 965 22.94 39.13 0.46
C MET A 965 22.31 39.02 -0.93
N ASP A 966 22.07 40.14 -1.59
CA ASP A 966 21.83 40.22 -3.03
C ASP A 966 23.19 40.40 -3.71
N LEU A 967 23.66 39.36 -4.41
CA LEU A 967 24.96 39.39 -5.08
C LEU A 967 24.97 40.33 -6.29
N LYS A 968 23.82 40.57 -6.92
CA LYS A 968 23.71 41.43 -8.09
C LYS A 968 23.81 42.90 -7.70
N GLU A 969 23.19 43.27 -6.58
CA GLU A 969 23.30 44.62 -6.00
C GLU A 969 24.50 44.78 -5.05
N ASN A 970 25.18 43.68 -4.72
CA ASN A 970 26.20 43.60 -3.67
C ASN A 970 25.70 44.22 -2.34
N LYS A 971 24.46 43.92 -1.96
CA LYS A 971 23.75 44.58 -0.86
C LYS A 971 23.22 43.58 0.15
N LYS A 972 23.38 43.90 1.44
CA LYS A 972 22.73 43.17 2.53
C LYS A 972 21.22 43.44 2.51
N VAL A 973 20.43 42.39 2.34
CA VAL A 973 18.97 42.45 2.30
C VAL A 973 18.39 42.32 3.71
N LYS A 974 18.86 41.31 4.47
CA LYS A 974 18.29 40.96 5.77
C LYS A 974 19.33 40.30 6.68
N GLN A 975 19.13 40.39 7.98
CA GLN A 975 19.86 39.62 8.99
C GLN A 975 18.89 38.75 9.78
N MET A 976 19.30 37.54 10.11
CA MET A 976 18.56 36.56 10.90
C MET A 976 19.47 36.07 12.03
N ASN A 977 18.92 35.88 13.22
CA ASN A 977 19.65 35.34 14.37
C ASN A 977 19.06 33.97 14.72
N TYR A 978 19.93 32.97 14.89
CA TYR A 978 19.59 31.63 15.32
C TYR A 978 20.21 31.34 16.69
N ASP A 979 19.50 30.60 17.52
CA ASP A 979 19.98 30.20 18.85
C ASP A 979 21.23 29.32 18.75
N HIS A 980 22.12 29.45 19.74
CA HIS A 980 23.38 28.71 19.83
C HIS A 980 23.21 27.28 20.32
#